data_AF-A0A426Y987-F1
#
_entry.id   AF-A0A426Y987-F1
#
_cell.length_a   1.000
_cell.length_b   1.000
_cell.length_c   1.000
_cell.angle_alpha   90.00
_cell.angle_beta   90.00
_cell.angle_gamma   90.00
#
_symmetry.space_group_name_H-M   'P 1'
#
loop_
_entity.id
_entity.type
_entity.pdbx_description
1 polymer ?
#
loop_
_entity_poly.entity_id
_entity_poly.type
_entity_poly.pdbx_seq_one_letter_code
_entity_poly.pdbx_strand_id
1 'polypeptide(L)'
;PPPRRSQPGKDGDSGSPEWNQVFAVSQCKLDSRLEISVWGGGPGEAFLGGVCFDLTDVPVRDQPYGPLAPQWYRLEGGRDEAPVTGDIMVAVWIGTQADESFPEAWNSDATYVSYTYTRSKVYHSPKMWYLRATVIEAQDLRLAAATRPYDVRVKIQLGIQSQCTRRPTAVSSSASSISWMEDLMFVASEPFSNHEMIVLVEDRSTREPMLLGHAVVPVTSAEQRLDERQAVASRWFTLEEAAPLAGCRCGGAPGGGYHGRLNLRLCLEGGYHVMDEAAHVCSDFRPTAKQLWKPAMGVLELGILGARGLLTKGGEGAAKCSTDAYCVAKYGRKWVRTRTVVESFDPRWNEQYTWQVYDPCTVLTVGVFDNCRMFDAAGDRQDYRIGKVRIRVSTLESNRVYTTWYPLLQLQPSGVMKMGEVQLAVRFACSAPFPDTCALYAQPMLPRMHYLRPIAVWKQEVLRASAIRMVAEWLERSEPPLGQEVVHYMLDVDTQSWSIRRSRANWFRVLCVLAWAFGLARWVDDIRRWRNPTTTVLVHVLYLVLVWYPELVVPTASLYLSLIGIWYCRFRPRVPAGMDMGLSQANMVAADDLDEEFDPVPSAKPAEVVRARYDRLRRMAAQAQRVLGDVAAQGERVQALVSWRDPRATRLFIVACLLVALVLYVVPHKMVAVGLGFYFLRHPMFRDPMPPASLNFFRRLPSLTDRML
;
A
#
# COMPACT_ATOMS: atom_id res chain seq x y z
N PRO A 1 22.14 2.58 -34.82
CA PRO A 1 20.99 2.01 -34.08
C PRO A 1 20.09 1.27 -35.07
N PRO A 2 19.45 0.14 -34.71
CA PRO A 2 18.50 -0.50 -35.61
C PRO A 2 17.33 0.47 -35.93
N PRO A 3 16.78 0.45 -37.16
CA PRO A 3 15.67 1.32 -37.53
C PRO A 3 14.40 0.95 -36.75
N ARG A 4 13.72 1.94 -36.18
CA ARG A 4 12.43 1.76 -35.51
C ARG A 4 11.34 1.61 -36.56
N ARG A 5 10.61 0.49 -36.53
CA ARG A 5 9.58 0.15 -37.51
C ARG A 5 8.21 0.09 -36.87
N SER A 6 7.21 0.63 -37.55
CA SER A 6 5.79 0.57 -37.17
C SER A 6 4.94 0.13 -38.36
N GLN A 7 3.79 -0.48 -38.07
CA GLN A 7 2.75 -0.74 -39.06
C GLN A 7 1.59 0.25 -38.84
N PRO A 8 0.93 0.71 -39.92
CA PRO A 8 -0.25 1.56 -39.81
C PRO A 8 -1.43 0.79 -39.19
N GLY A 9 -2.40 1.52 -38.65
CA GLY A 9 -3.63 0.94 -38.10
C GLY A 9 -4.43 0.19 -39.17
N LYS A 10 -5.18 -0.85 -38.78
CA LYS A 10 -5.98 -1.69 -39.71
C LYS A 10 -7.31 -1.06 -40.16
N ASP A 11 -7.55 0.20 -39.83
CA ASP A 11 -8.85 0.83 -40.06
C ASP A 11 -8.89 1.59 -41.40
N GLY A 12 -9.69 1.07 -42.34
CA GLY A 12 -10.32 1.87 -43.39
C GLY A 12 -9.95 1.51 -44.83
N ASP A 13 -10.98 1.22 -45.64
CA ASP A 13 -10.98 1.05 -47.11
C ASP A 13 -10.44 2.26 -47.92
N SER A 14 -9.83 3.26 -47.27
CA SER A 14 -9.16 4.39 -47.92
C SER A 14 -7.71 4.03 -48.21
N GLY A 15 -7.28 4.09 -49.47
CA GLY A 15 -5.91 3.79 -49.92
C GLY A 15 -4.79 4.68 -49.37
N SER A 16 -4.96 5.29 -48.20
CA SER A 16 -4.00 6.13 -47.48
C SER A 16 -3.66 5.51 -46.11
N PRO A 17 -2.43 5.02 -45.90
CA PRO A 17 -2.05 4.43 -44.61
C PRO A 17 -1.91 5.52 -43.52
N GLU A 18 -2.52 5.28 -42.36
CA GLU A 18 -2.42 6.16 -41.18
C GLU A 18 -1.71 5.46 -40.01
N TRP A 19 -0.70 6.14 -39.43
CA TRP A 19 0.05 5.62 -38.27
C TRP A 19 -0.41 6.22 -36.95
N ASN A 20 -0.71 7.52 -36.90
CA ASN A 20 -1.09 8.25 -35.67
C ASN A 20 -0.21 7.90 -34.45
N GLN A 21 1.11 7.79 -34.68
CA GLN A 21 2.11 7.38 -33.70
C GLN A 21 3.16 8.47 -33.51
N VAL A 22 3.60 8.63 -32.27
CA VAL A 22 4.67 9.56 -31.91
C VAL A 22 5.92 8.73 -31.61
N PHE A 23 7.06 9.09 -32.19
CA PHE A 23 8.35 8.50 -31.86
C PHE A 23 9.18 9.52 -31.08
N ALA A 24 9.83 9.07 -30.02
CA ALA A 24 10.76 9.89 -29.27
C ALA A 24 12.14 9.25 -29.28
N VAL A 25 13.11 9.97 -29.84
CA VAL A 25 14.48 9.52 -30.01
C VAL A 25 15.37 10.38 -29.13
N SER A 26 16.27 9.73 -28.37
CA SER A 26 17.24 10.46 -27.54
C SER A 26 18.21 11.22 -28.44
N GLN A 27 18.34 12.52 -28.24
CA GLN A 27 19.29 13.37 -28.97
C GLN A 27 20.74 12.85 -28.83
N CYS A 28 21.08 12.23 -27.70
CA CYS A 28 22.41 11.65 -27.48
C CYS A 28 22.70 10.41 -28.35
N LYS A 29 21.69 9.83 -29.01
CA LYS A 29 21.80 8.63 -29.86
C LYS A 29 21.68 8.95 -31.36
N LEU A 30 21.42 10.20 -31.72
CA LEU A 30 21.27 10.65 -33.10
C LEU A 30 22.58 11.27 -33.60
N ASP A 31 22.94 10.95 -34.84
CA ASP A 31 23.88 11.74 -35.62
C ASP A 31 23.21 13.08 -36.01
N SER A 32 23.91 13.97 -36.71
CA SER A 32 23.40 15.29 -37.13
C SER A 32 22.13 15.26 -38.01
N ARG A 33 21.63 14.08 -38.39
CA ARG A 33 20.50 13.87 -39.29
C ARG A 33 19.50 12.84 -38.77
N LEU A 34 18.21 13.08 -39.04
CA LEU A 34 17.10 12.17 -38.79
C LEU A 34 16.55 11.66 -40.12
N GLU A 35 16.58 10.34 -40.32
CA GLU A 35 16.06 9.69 -41.54
C GLU A 35 14.77 8.92 -41.24
N ILE A 36 13.73 9.17 -42.04
CA ILE A 36 12.44 8.48 -41.98
C ILE A 36 12.26 7.76 -43.31
N SER A 37 12.03 6.45 -43.29
CA SER A 37 11.83 5.65 -44.50
C SER A 37 10.52 4.86 -44.43
N VAL A 38 9.87 4.72 -45.58
CA VAL A 38 8.62 3.96 -45.76
C VAL A 38 8.93 2.70 -46.57
N TRP A 39 8.41 1.57 -46.11
CA TRP A 39 8.68 0.24 -46.68
C TRP A 39 7.37 -0.50 -46.95
N GLY A 40 7.31 -1.28 -48.03
CA GLY A 40 6.15 -2.08 -48.41
C GLY A 40 6.02 -3.37 -47.59
N GLY A 41 4.80 -3.74 -47.17
CA GLY A 41 4.53 -4.88 -46.29
C GLY A 41 4.57 -6.29 -46.92
N GLY A 42 5.13 -6.45 -48.12
CA GLY A 42 5.21 -7.74 -48.83
C GLY A 42 6.45 -8.57 -48.45
N PRO A 43 6.54 -9.84 -48.91
CA PRO A 43 7.62 -10.79 -48.58
C PRO A 43 9.04 -10.41 -49.07
N GLY A 44 9.24 -9.16 -49.52
CA GLY A 44 10.52 -8.61 -49.96
C GLY A 44 10.79 -7.18 -49.50
N GLU A 45 10.03 -6.63 -48.54
CA GLU A 45 10.20 -5.27 -47.97
C GLU A 45 10.73 -4.24 -48.99
N ALA A 46 9.93 -3.92 -50.01
CA ALA A 46 10.36 -2.95 -51.03
C ALA A 46 10.47 -1.54 -50.42
N PHE A 47 11.59 -0.87 -50.62
CA PHE A 47 11.76 0.53 -50.22
C PHE A 47 10.82 1.42 -51.04
N LEU A 48 9.94 2.16 -50.35
CA LEU A 48 8.96 3.03 -50.99
C LEU A 48 9.40 4.49 -51.02
N GLY A 49 10.43 4.88 -50.26
CA GLY A 49 10.93 6.26 -50.19
C GLY A 49 11.30 6.71 -48.78
N GLY A 50 11.99 7.85 -48.66
CA GLY A 50 12.31 8.44 -47.36
C GLY A 50 12.48 9.95 -47.37
N VAL A 51 12.56 10.54 -46.17
CA VAL A 51 12.82 11.96 -45.92
C VAL A 51 13.94 12.08 -44.89
N CYS A 52 14.86 13.02 -45.11
CA CYS A 52 15.96 13.32 -44.21
C CYS A 52 15.82 14.74 -43.65
N PHE A 53 15.94 14.89 -42.33
CA PHE A 53 15.94 16.18 -41.65
C PHE A 53 17.32 16.43 -41.04
N ASP A 54 17.87 17.62 -41.24
CA ASP A 54 19.03 18.08 -40.47
C ASP A 54 18.55 18.54 -39.09
N LEU A 55 19.19 18.07 -38.01
CA LEU A 55 18.77 18.42 -36.66
C LEU A 55 18.94 19.91 -36.34
N THR A 56 19.75 20.64 -37.11
CA THR A 56 19.89 22.10 -36.97
C THR A 56 18.66 22.87 -37.44
N ASP A 57 17.89 22.30 -38.36
CA ASP A 57 16.68 22.91 -38.93
C ASP A 57 15.41 22.53 -38.15
N VAL A 58 15.51 21.61 -37.19
CA VAL A 58 14.38 21.14 -36.37
C VAL A 58 14.07 22.15 -35.26
N PRO A 59 12.83 22.63 -35.12
CA PRO A 59 12.47 23.63 -34.11
C PRO A 59 12.57 23.07 -32.69
N VAL A 60 13.22 23.83 -31.78
CA VAL A 60 13.25 23.54 -30.33
C VAL A 60 12.03 24.15 -29.67
N ARG A 61 11.33 23.36 -28.84
CA ARG A 61 10.10 23.78 -28.14
C ARG A 61 10.25 23.62 -26.63
N ASP A 62 10.07 24.73 -25.92
CA ASP A 62 9.73 24.77 -24.49
C ASP A 62 8.26 25.22 -24.37
N GLN A 63 7.42 24.48 -23.62
CA GLN A 63 5.97 24.71 -23.51
C GLN A 63 5.62 26.15 -23.06
N PRO A 64 4.53 26.76 -23.61
CA PRO A 64 3.15 26.27 -23.48
C PRO A 64 2.28 26.23 -24.76
N TYR A 65 2.85 26.16 -25.96
CA TYR A 65 2.06 26.11 -27.21
C TYR A 65 1.66 24.66 -27.56
N GLY A 66 0.41 24.44 -28.04
CA GLY A 66 -0.17 23.12 -28.35
C GLY A 66 0.54 22.29 -29.44
N PRO A 67 -0.01 21.13 -29.88
CA PRO A 67 0.69 20.22 -30.79
C PRO A 67 1.09 20.88 -32.11
N LEU A 68 2.29 20.59 -32.61
CA LEU A 68 2.78 21.11 -33.90
C LEU A 68 1.93 20.51 -35.03
N ALA A 69 1.41 21.33 -35.94
CA ALA A 69 0.65 20.84 -37.08
C ALA A 69 1.58 20.02 -38.00
N PRO A 70 1.21 18.78 -38.37
CA PRO A 70 2.03 17.98 -39.27
C PRO A 70 2.04 18.56 -40.68
N GLN A 71 3.17 18.41 -41.37
CA GLN A 71 3.38 18.94 -42.71
C GLN A 71 3.62 17.81 -43.71
N TRP A 72 3.23 18.02 -44.96
CA TRP A 72 3.46 17.07 -46.05
C TRP A 72 4.88 17.24 -46.60
N TYR A 73 5.63 16.14 -46.63
CA TYR A 73 6.97 16.05 -47.21
C TYR A 73 6.96 15.04 -48.35
N ARG A 74 7.56 15.41 -49.47
CA ARG A 74 7.68 14.51 -50.63
C ARG A 74 8.75 13.45 -50.36
N LEU A 75 8.43 12.18 -50.62
CA LEU A 75 9.38 11.09 -50.46
C LEU A 75 10.45 11.12 -51.56
N GLU A 76 11.71 10.91 -51.17
CA GLU A 76 12.85 10.80 -52.08
C GLU A 76 13.33 9.34 -52.19
N GLY A 77 13.79 8.96 -53.39
CA GLY A 77 14.35 7.63 -53.67
C GLY A 77 15.87 7.56 -53.52
N GLY A 78 16.41 6.35 -53.37
CA GLY A 78 17.86 6.11 -53.43
C GLY A 78 18.41 6.41 -54.83
N ARG A 79 19.69 6.81 -54.92
CA ARG A 79 20.35 7.31 -56.15
C ARG A 79 20.24 6.41 -57.39
N ASP A 80 19.89 5.12 -57.25
CA ASP A 80 19.86 4.13 -58.34
C ASP A 80 18.57 3.26 -58.40
N GLU A 81 17.46 3.67 -57.77
CA GLU A 81 16.18 2.92 -57.84
C GLU A 81 14.99 3.75 -58.37
N ALA A 82 13.95 3.04 -58.81
CA ALA A 82 12.77 3.55 -59.52
C ALA A 82 12.16 4.84 -58.92
N PRO A 83 11.50 5.71 -59.73
CA PRO A 83 10.92 6.95 -59.24
C PRO A 83 9.90 6.68 -58.13
N VAL A 84 10.29 7.02 -56.92
CA VAL A 84 9.43 7.02 -55.74
C VAL A 84 8.33 8.07 -55.92
N THR A 85 7.07 7.68 -55.73
CA THR A 85 5.92 8.57 -55.77
C THR A 85 5.10 8.44 -54.50
N GLY A 86 5.02 9.52 -53.72
CA GLY A 86 4.25 9.59 -52.48
C GLY A 86 4.70 10.73 -51.58
N ASP A 87 3.77 11.26 -50.79
CA ASP A 87 4.05 12.26 -49.77
C ASP A 87 3.77 11.65 -48.39
N ILE A 88 4.56 12.02 -47.39
CA ILE A 88 4.39 11.61 -46.00
C ILE A 88 4.07 12.83 -45.15
N MET A 89 3.04 12.72 -44.31
CA MET A 89 2.67 13.79 -43.37
C MET A 89 3.31 13.53 -42.01
N VAL A 90 4.24 14.39 -41.58
CA VAL A 90 5.00 14.22 -40.33
C VAL A 90 5.18 15.57 -39.62
N ALA A 91 5.25 15.54 -38.29
CA ALA A 91 5.72 16.65 -37.45
C ALA A 91 7.01 16.25 -36.73
N VAL A 92 8.05 17.07 -36.82
CA VAL A 92 9.36 16.84 -36.14
C VAL A 92 9.71 18.09 -35.33
N TRP A 93 10.09 17.90 -34.07
CA TRP A 93 10.54 18.98 -33.19
C TRP A 93 11.46 18.44 -32.09
N ILE A 94 12.27 19.31 -31.50
CA ILE A 94 13.07 19.02 -30.32
C ILE A 94 12.28 19.47 -29.10
N GLY A 95 11.72 18.52 -28.35
CA GLY A 95 10.95 18.77 -27.14
C GLY A 95 11.67 18.31 -25.86
N THR A 96 11.13 18.69 -24.71
CA THR A 96 11.53 18.15 -23.41
C THR A 96 10.59 17.01 -22.99
N GLN A 97 10.91 16.30 -21.90
CA GLN A 97 10.02 15.27 -21.37
C GLN A 97 8.71 15.82 -20.77
N ALA A 98 8.59 17.14 -20.66
CA ALA A 98 7.36 17.82 -20.26
C ALA A 98 6.31 17.90 -21.40
N ASP A 99 6.68 17.51 -22.63
CA ASP A 99 5.77 17.52 -23.77
C ASP A 99 4.59 16.56 -23.55
N GLU A 100 3.37 16.97 -23.93
CA GLU A 100 2.16 16.18 -23.76
C GLU A 100 2.17 14.90 -24.61
N SER A 101 2.88 14.91 -25.74
CA SER A 101 3.02 13.72 -26.59
C SER A 101 4.06 12.72 -26.08
N PHE A 102 4.96 13.13 -25.17
CA PHE A 102 6.07 12.31 -24.71
C PHE A 102 5.67 11.04 -23.92
N PRO A 103 4.66 11.07 -23.03
CA PRO A 103 4.15 9.87 -22.35
C PRO A 103 3.62 8.80 -23.31
N GLU A 104 3.10 9.24 -24.47
CA GLU A 104 2.56 8.37 -25.52
C GLU A 104 3.58 8.04 -26.61
N ALA A 105 4.79 8.59 -26.53
CA ALA A 105 5.80 8.43 -27.55
C ALA A 105 6.55 7.10 -27.44
N TRP A 106 6.87 6.54 -28.61
CA TRP A 106 7.59 5.30 -28.75
C TRP A 106 9.10 5.54 -28.60
N ASN A 107 9.65 5.05 -27.49
CA ASN A 107 10.98 5.44 -26.98
C ASN A 107 12.06 4.34 -27.11
N SER A 108 11.70 3.10 -27.42
CA SER A 108 12.57 1.91 -27.40
C SER A 108 12.51 1.14 -28.72
N ASP A 109 13.57 0.39 -29.06
CA ASP A 109 13.65 -0.51 -30.25
C ASP A 109 12.82 -1.79 -30.06
N ALA A 110 11.76 -1.69 -29.26
CA ALA A 110 10.93 -2.76 -28.79
C ALA A 110 9.83 -3.10 -29.81
N THR A 111 9.49 -4.39 -29.94
CA THR A 111 8.38 -4.82 -30.80
C THR A 111 7.05 -4.19 -30.38
N TYR A 112 6.05 -4.15 -31.28
CA TYR A 112 4.69 -3.65 -30.96
C TYR A 112 4.08 -4.31 -29.72
N VAL A 113 4.33 -5.62 -29.50
CA VAL A 113 3.88 -6.33 -28.30
C VAL A 113 4.57 -5.81 -27.05
N SER A 114 5.88 -5.57 -27.13
CA SER A 114 6.68 -5.00 -26.05
C SER A 114 6.28 -3.55 -25.72
N TYR A 115 5.72 -2.79 -26.67
CA TYR A 115 5.22 -1.42 -26.42
C TYR A 115 4.17 -1.35 -25.32
N THR A 116 3.19 -2.26 -25.35
CA THR A 116 2.11 -2.29 -24.36
C THR A 116 2.66 -2.42 -22.94
N TYR A 117 3.82 -3.06 -22.75
CA TYR A 117 4.47 -3.28 -21.46
C TYR A 117 5.47 -2.20 -21.03
N THR A 118 5.87 -1.28 -21.92
CA THR A 118 6.92 -0.28 -21.65
C THR A 118 6.41 1.13 -21.40
N ARG A 119 5.11 1.39 -21.57
CA ARG A 119 4.50 2.72 -21.39
C ARG A 119 4.40 3.13 -19.92
N SER A 120 4.49 4.44 -19.69
CA SER A 120 4.11 5.05 -18.41
C SER A 120 2.58 4.98 -18.24
N LYS A 121 2.10 4.78 -17.01
CA LYS A 121 0.66 4.76 -16.73
C LYS A 121 0.33 5.13 -15.30
N VAL A 122 -0.75 5.87 -15.14
CA VAL A 122 -1.42 6.11 -13.86
C VAL A 122 -2.59 5.14 -13.71
N TYR A 123 -2.56 4.30 -12.69
CA TYR A 123 -3.65 3.40 -12.35
C TYR A 123 -4.41 3.89 -11.12
N HIS A 124 -5.67 3.49 -11.02
CA HIS A 124 -6.50 3.73 -9.86
C HIS A 124 -7.00 2.39 -9.32
N SER A 125 -6.71 2.12 -8.05
CA SER A 125 -7.23 0.93 -7.37
C SER A 125 -8.75 1.01 -7.22
N PRO A 126 -9.46 -0.14 -7.24
CA PRO A 126 -10.91 -0.15 -7.18
C PRO A 126 -11.40 0.41 -5.83
N LYS A 127 -12.61 0.96 -5.81
CA LYS A 127 -13.20 1.45 -4.56
C LYS A 127 -13.75 0.26 -3.79
N MET A 128 -13.10 -0.10 -2.71
CA MET A 128 -13.44 -1.28 -1.92
C MET A 128 -14.31 -0.91 -0.72
N TRP A 129 -15.27 -1.77 -0.41
CA TRP A 129 -16.23 -1.67 0.70
C TRP A 129 -16.18 -2.95 1.53
N TYR A 130 -16.49 -2.84 2.83
CA TYR A 130 -16.81 -4.02 3.62
C TYR A 130 -18.30 -4.35 3.46
N LEU A 131 -18.60 -5.52 2.92
CA LEU A 131 -19.95 -6.08 2.87
C LEU A 131 -20.17 -6.91 4.14
N ARG A 132 -21.09 -6.46 4.99
CA ARG A 132 -21.54 -7.19 6.17
C ARG A 132 -22.80 -7.97 5.83
N ALA A 133 -22.75 -9.27 5.97
CA ALA A 133 -23.89 -10.17 5.87
C ALA A 133 -24.18 -10.76 7.26
N THR A 134 -25.23 -10.26 7.91
CA THR A 134 -25.72 -10.84 9.17
C THR A 134 -26.71 -11.95 8.84
N VAL A 135 -26.35 -13.19 9.19
CA VAL A 135 -27.22 -14.36 9.05
C VAL A 135 -28.07 -14.46 10.32
N ILE A 136 -29.36 -14.15 10.20
CA ILE A 136 -30.27 -14.05 11.35
C ILE A 136 -30.87 -15.42 11.63
N GLU A 137 -31.73 -15.89 10.72
CA GLU A 137 -32.49 -17.13 10.88
C GLU A 137 -32.87 -17.74 9.53
N ALA A 138 -33.17 -19.04 9.53
CA ALA A 138 -33.76 -19.78 8.41
C ALA A 138 -35.03 -20.49 8.90
N GLN A 139 -36.01 -20.63 8.02
CA GLN A 139 -37.30 -21.27 8.30
C GLN A 139 -37.67 -22.23 7.16
N ASP A 140 -38.50 -23.22 7.49
CA ASP A 140 -39.04 -24.23 6.56
C ASP A 140 -37.95 -25.06 5.84
N LEU A 141 -36.82 -25.31 6.51
CA LEU A 141 -35.75 -26.16 5.96
C LEU A 141 -36.14 -27.64 5.99
N ARG A 142 -35.91 -28.35 4.89
CA ARG A 142 -36.18 -29.80 4.77
C ARG A 142 -35.04 -30.61 5.40
N LEU A 143 -35.12 -30.85 6.71
CA LEU A 143 -34.11 -31.62 7.45
C LEU A 143 -34.44 -33.11 7.46
N ALA A 144 -33.44 -33.97 7.28
CA ALA A 144 -33.61 -35.41 7.45
C ALA A 144 -33.92 -35.74 8.93
N ALA A 145 -34.97 -36.54 9.16
CA ALA A 145 -35.49 -36.79 10.51
C ALA A 145 -34.54 -37.57 11.45
N ALA A 146 -33.46 -38.16 10.93
CA ALA A 146 -32.66 -39.17 11.62
C ALA A 146 -31.38 -38.65 12.32
N THR A 147 -30.93 -37.41 12.11
CA THR A 147 -29.63 -36.93 12.61
C THR A 147 -29.78 -35.75 13.57
N ARG A 148 -30.00 -36.05 14.86
CA ARG A 148 -29.83 -35.07 15.95
C ARG A 148 -28.48 -35.27 16.61
N PRO A 149 -27.70 -34.21 16.87
CA PRO A 149 -28.01 -32.79 16.67
C PRO A 149 -27.84 -32.30 15.23
N TYR A 150 -28.72 -31.40 14.78
CA TYR A 150 -28.63 -30.73 13.48
C TYR A 150 -27.41 -29.77 13.45
N ASP A 151 -26.51 -29.94 12.47
CA ASP A 151 -25.36 -29.05 12.23
C ASP A 151 -25.56 -28.31 10.90
N VAL A 152 -26.61 -27.49 10.84
CA VAL A 152 -26.92 -26.67 9.65
C VAL A 152 -26.08 -25.41 9.68
N ARG A 153 -25.40 -25.12 8.57
CA ARG A 153 -24.57 -23.92 8.42
C ARG A 153 -24.88 -23.20 7.13
N VAL A 154 -24.75 -21.89 7.17
CA VAL A 154 -24.91 -21.03 6.00
C VAL A 154 -23.53 -20.64 5.51
N LYS A 155 -23.21 -20.98 4.27
CA LYS A 155 -21.98 -20.64 3.59
C LYS A 155 -22.28 -19.57 2.54
N ILE A 156 -21.63 -18.42 2.70
CA ILE A 156 -21.74 -17.30 1.77
C ILE A 156 -20.46 -17.22 0.94
N GLN A 157 -20.61 -17.11 -0.38
CA GLN A 157 -19.54 -16.97 -1.35
C GLN A 157 -19.68 -15.65 -2.10
N LEU A 158 -18.59 -14.88 -2.14
CA LEU A 158 -18.48 -13.64 -2.90
C LEU A 158 -17.17 -13.68 -3.69
N GLY A 159 -17.27 -14.05 -4.98
CA GLY A 159 -16.11 -14.32 -5.82
C GLY A 159 -15.19 -15.37 -5.21
N ILE A 160 -13.94 -15.01 -4.96
CA ILE A 160 -12.91 -15.86 -4.34
C ILE A 160 -13.05 -16.01 -2.81
N GLN A 161 -13.92 -15.23 -2.17
CA GLN A 161 -14.12 -15.26 -0.73
C GLN A 161 -15.24 -16.22 -0.37
N SER A 162 -15.02 -17.07 0.64
CA SER A 162 -16.08 -17.93 1.18
C SER A 162 -15.97 -17.97 2.70
N GLN A 163 -17.08 -17.73 3.38
CA GLN A 163 -17.19 -17.87 4.83
C GLN A 163 -18.43 -18.68 5.17
N CYS A 164 -18.36 -19.42 6.27
CA CYS A 164 -19.43 -20.28 6.75
C CYS A 164 -19.74 -19.90 8.20
N THR A 165 -21.02 -19.86 8.54
CA THR A 165 -21.45 -19.65 9.92
C THR A 165 -20.98 -20.79 10.82
N ARG A 166 -20.97 -20.52 12.12
CA ARG A 166 -20.82 -21.53 13.16
C ARG A 166 -22.08 -22.38 13.25
N ARG A 167 -22.05 -23.34 14.17
CA ARG A 167 -23.24 -24.11 14.56
C ARG A 167 -24.38 -23.17 14.98
N PRO A 168 -25.63 -23.56 14.72
CA PRO A 168 -26.77 -22.72 15.07
C PRO A 168 -26.85 -22.50 16.58
N THR A 169 -27.23 -21.29 16.98
CA THR A 169 -27.31 -20.86 18.37
C THR A 169 -28.59 -21.36 19.03
N ALA A 170 -29.70 -21.38 18.28
CA ALA A 170 -30.95 -21.97 18.73
C ALA A 170 -31.67 -22.68 17.57
N VAL A 171 -32.27 -23.82 17.89
CA VAL A 171 -33.10 -24.62 16.98
C VAL A 171 -34.47 -24.79 17.65
N SER A 172 -35.51 -24.23 17.04
CA SER A 172 -36.88 -24.38 17.53
C SER A 172 -37.56 -25.54 16.81
N SER A 173 -37.92 -26.58 17.57
CA SER A 173 -38.63 -27.75 17.05
C SER A 173 -40.11 -27.49 16.72
N SER A 174 -40.72 -26.47 17.32
CA SER A 174 -42.13 -26.12 17.09
C SER A 174 -42.33 -25.17 15.90
N ALA A 175 -41.32 -24.38 15.52
CA ALA A 175 -41.39 -23.37 14.47
C ALA A 175 -40.55 -23.70 13.22
N SER A 176 -39.86 -24.84 13.16
CA SER A 176 -38.89 -25.21 12.11
C SER A 176 -37.83 -24.13 11.83
N SER A 177 -37.54 -23.29 12.83
CA SER A 177 -36.66 -22.13 12.70
C SER A 177 -35.28 -22.41 13.28
N ILE A 178 -34.23 -22.10 12.53
CA ILE A 178 -32.84 -22.19 12.94
C ILE A 178 -32.26 -20.77 12.98
N SER A 179 -31.59 -20.40 14.08
CA SER A 179 -31.01 -19.06 14.23
C SER A 179 -29.50 -19.12 14.49
N TRP A 180 -28.77 -18.17 13.91
CA TRP A 180 -27.31 -18.02 14.09
C TRP A 180 -26.98 -16.68 14.74
N MET A 181 -27.54 -15.58 14.22
CA MET A 181 -27.20 -14.20 14.62
C MET A 181 -25.71 -13.90 14.47
N GLU A 182 -25.11 -14.32 13.36
CA GLU A 182 -23.67 -14.18 13.10
C GLU A 182 -23.37 -13.20 11.96
N ASP A 183 -22.38 -12.33 12.17
CA ASP A 183 -21.88 -11.38 11.17
C ASP A 183 -20.70 -11.97 10.39
N LEU A 184 -20.93 -12.21 9.09
CA LEU A 184 -19.90 -12.53 8.10
C LEU A 184 -19.52 -11.23 7.36
N MET A 185 -18.22 -11.00 7.18
CA MET A 185 -17.70 -9.77 6.57
C MET A 185 -16.89 -10.13 5.34
N PHE A 186 -17.16 -9.48 4.22
CA PHE A 186 -16.46 -9.67 2.94
C PHE A 186 -15.94 -8.33 2.43
N VAL A 187 -14.99 -8.36 1.51
CA VAL A 187 -14.55 -7.17 0.79
C VAL A 187 -15.18 -7.19 -0.61
N ALA A 188 -15.82 -6.11 -1.01
CA ALA A 188 -16.44 -5.94 -2.33
C ALA A 188 -15.87 -4.70 -3.03
N SER A 189 -15.65 -4.77 -4.34
CA SER A 189 -15.16 -3.64 -5.16
C SER A 189 -16.26 -3.04 -6.03
N GLU A 190 -16.25 -1.72 -6.23
CA GLU A 190 -17.01 -1.08 -7.32
C GLU A 190 -16.33 -1.35 -8.67
N PRO A 191 -17.09 -1.62 -9.76
CA PRO A 191 -18.55 -1.63 -9.86
C PRO A 191 -19.21 -2.92 -9.33
N PHE A 192 -20.31 -2.78 -8.59
CA PHE A 192 -21.02 -3.93 -7.98
C PHE A 192 -21.91 -4.71 -8.95
N SER A 193 -22.13 -4.21 -10.16
CA SER A 193 -23.06 -4.80 -11.14
C SER A 193 -22.71 -6.23 -11.54
N ASN A 194 -21.42 -6.58 -11.48
CA ASN A 194 -20.91 -7.87 -11.95
C ASN A 194 -20.64 -8.83 -10.78
N HIS A 195 -21.07 -8.47 -9.57
CA HIS A 195 -20.81 -9.23 -8.35
C HIS A 195 -22.12 -9.81 -7.81
N GLU A 196 -22.23 -11.13 -7.90
CA GLU A 196 -23.29 -11.91 -7.29
C GLU A 196 -22.75 -12.62 -6.04
N MET A 197 -23.54 -12.60 -4.97
CA MET A 197 -23.27 -13.30 -3.73
C MET A 197 -24.09 -14.59 -3.72
N ILE A 198 -23.41 -15.74 -3.66
CA ILE A 198 -24.05 -17.05 -3.61
C ILE A 198 -24.16 -17.48 -2.15
N VAL A 199 -25.36 -17.77 -1.70
CA VAL A 199 -25.67 -18.24 -0.35
C VAL A 199 -26.07 -19.70 -0.42
N LEU A 200 -25.38 -20.55 0.32
CA LEU A 200 -25.58 -22.00 0.37
C LEU A 200 -25.96 -22.40 1.79
N VAL A 201 -27.03 -23.15 1.96
CA VAL A 201 -27.43 -23.72 3.25
C VAL A 201 -27.06 -25.20 3.24
N GLU A 202 -26.10 -25.60 4.05
CA GLU A 202 -25.55 -26.96 4.11
C GLU A 202 -25.93 -27.62 5.44
N ASP A 203 -26.43 -28.86 5.40
CA ASP A 203 -26.46 -29.75 6.56
C ASP A 203 -25.13 -30.51 6.66
N ARG A 204 -24.43 -30.31 7.78
CA ARG A 204 -23.16 -30.96 8.10
C ARG A 204 -23.29 -32.00 9.20
N SER A 205 -24.50 -32.51 9.43
CA SER A 205 -24.75 -33.60 10.38
C SER A 205 -24.07 -34.91 9.96
N THR A 206 -23.87 -35.11 8.65
CA THR A 206 -23.17 -36.26 8.05
C THR A 206 -21.71 -35.95 7.68
N ARG A 207 -20.91 -36.99 7.40
CA ARG A 207 -19.49 -36.85 7.02
C ARG A 207 -19.29 -36.03 5.74
N GLU A 208 -20.24 -36.11 4.82
CA GLU A 208 -20.32 -35.27 3.63
C GLU A 208 -21.41 -34.20 3.81
N PRO A 209 -21.12 -32.93 3.50
CA PRO A 209 -22.09 -31.85 3.63
C PRO A 209 -23.19 -31.99 2.56
N MET A 210 -24.45 -32.00 2.99
CA MET A 210 -25.61 -32.05 2.10
C MET A 210 -26.16 -30.64 1.87
N LEU A 211 -26.34 -30.23 0.62
CA LEU A 211 -26.95 -28.94 0.29
C LEU A 211 -28.47 -29.00 0.49
N LEU A 212 -28.99 -28.14 1.36
CA LEU A 212 -30.43 -27.99 1.63
C LEU A 212 -31.09 -26.99 0.68
N GLY A 213 -30.35 -25.99 0.19
CA GLY A 213 -30.83 -24.98 -0.75
C GLY A 213 -29.82 -23.88 -0.99
N HIS A 214 -30.04 -23.09 -2.05
CA HIS A 214 -29.17 -21.96 -2.39
C HIS A 214 -29.97 -20.71 -2.76
N ALA A 215 -29.36 -19.54 -2.63
CA ALA A 215 -29.91 -18.27 -3.11
C ALA A 215 -28.80 -17.44 -3.73
N VAL A 216 -29.07 -16.81 -4.87
CA VAL A 216 -28.16 -15.86 -5.52
C VAL A 216 -28.66 -14.45 -5.26
N VAL A 217 -27.84 -13.63 -4.63
CA VAL A 217 -28.21 -12.26 -4.24
C VAL A 217 -27.24 -11.27 -4.90
N PRO A 218 -27.72 -10.34 -5.74
CA PRO A 218 -26.86 -9.34 -6.34
C PRO A 218 -26.36 -8.37 -5.28
N VAL A 219 -25.07 -8.03 -5.29
CA VAL A 219 -24.46 -7.13 -4.29
C VAL A 219 -25.06 -5.71 -4.34
N THR A 220 -25.58 -5.30 -5.49
CA THR A 220 -26.30 -4.03 -5.68
C THR A 220 -27.56 -3.91 -4.83
N SER A 221 -28.15 -5.03 -4.38
CA SER A 221 -29.33 -5.03 -3.51
C SER A 221 -29.01 -4.68 -2.04
N ALA A 222 -27.73 -4.71 -1.65
CA ALA A 222 -27.29 -4.41 -0.29
C ALA A 222 -27.38 -2.91 0.01
N GLU A 223 -27.93 -2.56 1.17
CA GLU A 223 -28.08 -1.17 1.60
C GLU A 223 -26.72 -0.57 1.99
N GLN A 224 -26.47 0.68 1.63
CA GLN A 224 -25.25 1.39 2.03
C GLN A 224 -25.43 2.06 3.38
N ARG A 225 -24.54 1.77 4.32
CA ARG A 225 -24.49 2.41 5.63
C ARG A 225 -23.29 3.34 5.74
N LEU A 226 -23.56 4.61 6.01
CA LEU A 226 -22.51 5.62 6.18
C LEU A 226 -22.16 5.86 7.65
N ASP A 227 -23.15 5.81 8.53
CA ASP A 227 -23.01 6.05 9.96
C ASP A 227 -23.64 4.91 10.79
N GLU A 228 -23.19 4.73 12.02
CA GLU A 228 -23.65 3.65 12.90
C GLU A 228 -25.15 3.73 13.20
N ARG A 229 -25.70 4.95 13.29
CA ARG A 229 -27.09 5.20 13.67
C ARG A 229 -28.09 4.76 12.60
N GLN A 230 -27.65 4.56 11.37
CA GLN A 230 -28.50 4.15 10.28
C GLN A 230 -28.87 2.67 10.44
N ALA A 231 -30.16 2.42 10.69
CA ALA A 231 -30.70 1.07 10.73
C ALA A 231 -30.69 0.46 9.32
N VAL A 232 -30.35 -0.83 9.25
CA VAL A 232 -30.35 -1.60 8.00
C VAL A 232 -31.42 -2.68 8.11
N ALA A 233 -32.34 -2.71 7.15
CA ALA A 233 -33.44 -3.65 7.17
C ALA A 233 -32.95 -5.08 6.88
N SER A 234 -33.54 -6.07 7.54
CA SER A 234 -33.35 -7.47 7.19
C SER A 234 -34.39 -7.89 6.15
N ARG A 235 -34.03 -8.80 5.25
CA ARG A 235 -34.88 -9.27 4.15
C ARG A 235 -34.88 -10.80 4.10
N TRP A 236 -36.03 -11.36 3.73
CA TRP A 236 -36.17 -12.79 3.50
C TRP A 236 -35.80 -13.13 2.05
N PHE A 237 -34.99 -14.17 1.90
CA PHE A 237 -34.56 -14.73 0.62
C PHE A 237 -35.05 -16.16 0.51
N THR A 238 -35.72 -16.48 -0.59
CA THR A 238 -36.21 -17.84 -0.86
C THR A 238 -35.05 -18.72 -1.33
N LEU A 239 -35.00 -19.96 -0.85
CA LEU A 239 -33.98 -20.94 -1.23
C LEU A 239 -34.47 -21.81 -2.39
N GLU A 240 -33.66 -21.89 -3.43
CA GLU A 240 -33.88 -22.68 -4.64
C GLU A 240 -33.12 -24.01 -4.62
N GLU A 241 -33.63 -24.98 -5.39
CA GLU A 241 -33.03 -26.29 -5.59
C GLU A 241 -31.80 -26.22 -6.52
N ALA A 242 -30.71 -26.90 -6.15
CA ALA A 242 -29.57 -27.02 -7.05
C ALA A 242 -29.91 -27.97 -8.20
N ALA A 243 -29.77 -27.52 -9.45
CA ALA A 243 -29.89 -28.40 -10.60
C ALA A 243 -28.81 -29.50 -10.55
N PRO A 244 -29.15 -30.79 -10.68
CA PRO A 244 -28.15 -31.84 -10.72
C PRO A 244 -27.31 -31.74 -12.00
N LEU A 245 -25.99 -31.81 -11.87
CA LEU A 245 -25.06 -31.99 -12.98
C LEU A 245 -25.33 -33.37 -13.63
N ALA A 246 -25.77 -33.32 -14.90
CA ALA A 246 -25.90 -34.40 -15.87
C ALA A 246 -26.94 -35.52 -15.58
N GLY A 247 -27.98 -35.58 -16.41
CA GLY A 247 -28.36 -36.87 -17.04
C GLY A 247 -29.76 -37.44 -16.84
N CYS A 248 -30.68 -36.85 -16.07
CA CYS A 248 -32.04 -37.40 -15.95
C CYS A 248 -33.11 -36.36 -16.34
N ARG A 249 -33.63 -36.49 -17.57
CA ARG A 249 -34.86 -35.84 -18.02
C ARG A 249 -36.06 -36.63 -17.47
N CYS A 250 -36.73 -36.08 -16.46
CA CYS A 250 -38.13 -36.38 -16.19
C CYS A 250 -38.89 -35.05 -16.20
N GLY A 251 -39.89 -34.95 -17.08
CA GLY A 251 -40.64 -33.73 -17.34
C GLY A 251 -41.38 -33.22 -16.11
N GLY A 252 -41.11 -31.97 -15.74
CA GLY A 252 -41.83 -31.15 -14.77
C GLY A 252 -41.45 -29.69 -15.02
N ALA A 253 -42.43 -28.79 -14.92
CA ALA A 253 -42.36 -27.37 -15.30
C ALA A 253 -41.15 -26.59 -14.75
N PRO A 254 -40.75 -25.46 -15.39
CA PRO A 254 -39.64 -24.62 -14.93
C PRO A 254 -40.07 -23.81 -13.70
N GLY A 255 -40.04 -24.45 -12.53
CA GLY A 255 -40.25 -23.81 -11.25
C GLY A 255 -39.41 -24.54 -10.21
N GLY A 256 -38.28 -23.93 -9.81
CA GLY A 256 -37.44 -24.46 -8.74
C GLY A 256 -38.28 -24.69 -7.47
N GLY A 257 -38.20 -25.89 -6.89
CA GLY A 257 -38.96 -26.21 -5.69
C GLY A 257 -38.61 -25.27 -4.53
N TYR A 258 -39.61 -24.93 -3.70
CA TYR A 258 -39.37 -24.19 -2.45
C TYR A 258 -38.64 -25.08 -1.43
N HIS A 259 -37.43 -24.69 -1.04
CA HIS A 259 -36.58 -25.41 -0.06
C HIS A 259 -36.37 -24.63 1.25
N GLY A 260 -37.23 -23.65 1.51
CA GLY A 260 -37.22 -22.82 2.70
C GLY A 260 -36.86 -21.37 2.42
N ARG A 261 -36.69 -20.59 3.48
CA ARG A 261 -36.36 -19.17 3.40
C ARG A 261 -35.31 -18.78 4.43
N LEU A 262 -34.47 -17.82 4.08
CA LEU A 262 -33.36 -17.34 4.89
C LEU A 262 -33.48 -15.83 5.11
N ASN A 263 -33.42 -15.39 6.36
CA ASN A 263 -33.44 -14.00 6.75
C ASN A 263 -32.01 -13.46 6.84
N LEU A 264 -31.66 -12.56 5.92
CA LEU A 264 -30.34 -11.92 5.87
C LEU A 264 -30.46 -10.41 6.00
N ARG A 265 -29.49 -9.81 6.69
CA ARG A 265 -29.28 -8.35 6.65
C ARG A 265 -27.97 -8.08 5.93
N LEU A 266 -28.05 -7.41 4.77
CA LEU A 266 -26.91 -7.11 3.92
C LEU A 266 -26.61 -5.62 3.94
N CYS A 267 -25.37 -5.26 4.24
CA CYS A 267 -24.96 -3.87 4.43
C CYS A 267 -23.58 -3.60 3.81
N LEU A 268 -23.49 -2.62 2.92
CA LEU A 268 -22.22 -2.08 2.42
C LEU A 268 -21.77 -0.95 3.35
N GLU A 269 -20.68 -1.18 4.08
CA GLU A 269 -20.17 -0.26 5.09
C GLU A 269 -19.26 0.82 4.49
N GLY A 270 -19.78 2.03 4.33
CA GLY A 270 -19.04 3.17 3.79
C GLY A 270 -18.19 3.91 4.84
N GLY A 271 -18.52 3.75 6.12
CA GLY A 271 -17.85 4.46 7.22
C GLY A 271 -16.51 3.85 7.66
N TYR A 272 -16.14 2.67 7.16
CA TYR A 272 -14.81 2.09 7.40
C TYR A 272 -13.83 2.49 6.30
N HIS A 273 -12.55 2.46 6.64
CA HIS A 273 -11.47 2.37 5.66
C HIS A 273 -11.17 0.88 5.40
N VAL A 274 -11.23 0.46 4.13
CA VAL A 274 -10.84 -0.90 3.74
C VAL A 274 -9.33 -0.97 3.60
N MET A 275 -8.70 -1.71 4.50
CA MET A 275 -7.24 -1.86 4.53
C MET A 275 -6.77 -2.80 3.42
N ASP A 276 -6.00 -2.30 2.47
CA ASP A 276 -5.15 -3.08 1.55
C ASP A 276 -3.67 -3.07 2.00
N GLU A 277 -3.28 -2.09 2.81
CA GLU A 277 -1.95 -1.94 3.42
C GLU A 277 -1.94 -2.25 4.91
N ALA A 278 -0.75 -2.49 5.48
CA ALA A 278 -0.59 -2.55 6.92
C ALA A 278 -0.66 -1.15 7.54
N ALA A 279 -1.27 -1.03 8.72
CA ALA A 279 -1.57 0.28 9.34
C ALA A 279 -0.35 1.19 9.58
N HIS A 280 0.86 0.64 9.72
CA HIS A 280 2.08 1.42 9.97
C HIS A 280 2.73 1.98 8.69
N VAL A 281 2.49 1.37 7.53
CA VAL A 281 2.97 1.81 6.20
C VAL A 281 1.84 2.31 5.30
N CYS A 282 0.69 2.63 5.90
CA CYS A 282 -0.50 2.98 5.15
C CYS A 282 -0.40 4.37 4.51
N SER A 283 -0.89 4.48 3.28
CA SER A 283 -0.84 5.65 2.43
C SER A 283 -2.16 6.44 2.41
N ASP A 284 -3.25 5.88 2.94
CA ASP A 284 -4.55 6.54 3.08
C ASP A 284 -5.31 5.98 4.29
N PHE A 285 -6.00 6.83 5.05
CA PHE A 285 -6.85 6.41 6.17
C PHE A 285 -8.32 6.81 5.99
N ARG A 286 -8.68 7.34 4.82
CA ARG A 286 -10.03 7.85 4.57
C ARG A 286 -11.07 6.73 4.56
N PRO A 287 -12.31 7.02 5.02
CA PRO A 287 -13.41 6.08 4.87
C PRO A 287 -13.71 5.84 3.38
N THR A 288 -14.32 4.70 3.06
CA THR A 288 -14.69 4.35 1.69
C THR A 288 -15.68 5.36 1.11
N ALA A 289 -16.65 5.84 1.90
CA ALA A 289 -17.64 6.82 1.46
C ALA A 289 -17.04 8.22 1.32
N LYS A 290 -17.13 8.78 0.11
CA LYS A 290 -16.61 10.12 -0.22
C LYS A 290 -17.28 11.24 0.58
N GLN A 291 -18.53 11.06 0.98
CA GLN A 291 -19.31 12.01 1.77
C GLN A 291 -18.69 12.27 3.15
N LEU A 292 -17.87 11.34 3.65
CA LEU A 292 -17.19 11.43 4.94
C LEU A 292 -15.75 11.97 4.81
N TRP A 293 -15.32 12.34 3.60
CA TRP A 293 -13.96 12.82 3.36
C TRP A 293 -13.79 14.23 3.90
N LYS A 294 -12.65 14.46 4.53
CA LYS A 294 -12.17 15.80 4.89
C LYS A 294 -11.48 16.43 3.70
N PRO A 295 -11.34 17.77 3.63
CA PRO A 295 -10.55 18.43 2.60
C PRO A 295 -9.08 17.95 2.65
N ALA A 296 -8.42 17.97 1.50
CA ALA A 296 -7.00 17.67 1.42
C ALA A 296 -6.19 18.74 2.17
N MET A 297 -5.17 18.32 2.92
CA MET A 297 -4.29 19.25 3.63
C MET A 297 -3.20 19.85 2.74
N GLY A 298 -2.83 19.13 1.68
CA GLY A 298 -1.72 19.51 0.83
C GLY A 298 -1.54 18.57 -0.36
N VAL A 299 -0.47 18.81 -1.11
CA VAL A 299 -0.11 18.03 -2.29
C VAL A 299 1.28 17.43 -2.09
N LEU A 300 1.40 16.14 -2.33
CA LEU A 300 2.68 15.44 -2.40
C LEU A 300 3.12 15.38 -3.86
N GLU A 301 4.32 15.86 -4.14
CA GLU A 301 4.94 15.82 -5.45
C GLU A 301 6.13 14.87 -5.41
N LEU A 302 6.19 13.94 -6.36
CA LEU A 302 7.28 12.99 -6.56
C LEU A 302 7.83 13.18 -7.96
N GLY A 303 9.11 13.51 -8.07
CA GLY A 303 9.92 13.32 -9.27
C GLY A 303 10.71 12.02 -9.15
N ILE A 304 10.49 11.09 -10.08
CA ILE A 304 11.29 9.87 -10.24
C ILE A 304 12.33 10.18 -11.31
N LEU A 305 13.54 10.53 -10.89
CA LEU A 305 14.57 11.07 -11.79
C LEU A 305 15.30 9.95 -12.53
N GLY A 306 15.89 9.01 -11.80
CA GLY A 306 16.66 7.92 -12.38
C GLY A 306 17.14 6.93 -11.34
N ALA A 307 17.85 5.90 -11.76
CA ALA A 307 18.58 4.99 -10.88
C ALA A 307 20.03 4.85 -11.34
N ARG A 308 20.88 4.31 -10.47
CA ARG A 308 22.28 4.02 -10.77
C ARG A 308 22.72 2.66 -10.26
N GLY A 309 23.60 2.02 -11.02
CA GLY A 309 24.23 0.74 -10.66
C GLY A 309 23.22 -0.36 -10.36
N LEU A 310 22.16 -0.46 -11.17
CA LEU A 310 21.18 -1.53 -11.03
C LEU A 310 21.82 -2.89 -11.29
N LEU A 311 21.38 -3.93 -10.58
CA LEU A 311 21.86 -5.30 -10.77
C LEU A 311 20.72 -6.21 -11.27
N THR A 312 21.00 -7.05 -12.26
CA THR A 312 20.11 -8.14 -12.70
C THR A 312 20.36 -9.40 -11.87
N LYS A 313 19.40 -10.34 -11.90
CA LYS A 313 19.65 -11.71 -11.44
C LYS A 313 20.61 -12.41 -12.41
N GLY A 314 21.91 -12.43 -12.08
CA GLY A 314 22.89 -13.25 -12.79
C GLY A 314 22.77 -14.72 -12.37
N GLY A 315 22.32 -15.59 -13.28
CA GLY A 315 22.63 -17.02 -13.17
C GLY A 315 24.09 -17.25 -13.56
N GLU A 316 24.77 -18.19 -12.89
CA GLU A 316 26.12 -18.60 -13.27
C GLU A 316 26.18 -18.93 -14.77
N GLY A 317 26.96 -18.17 -15.54
CA GLY A 317 27.21 -18.40 -16.96
C GLY A 317 26.48 -17.48 -17.96
N ALA A 318 25.55 -16.63 -17.54
CA ALA A 318 24.91 -15.67 -18.47
C ALA A 318 25.72 -14.38 -18.56
N ALA A 319 26.16 -14.03 -19.78
CA ALA A 319 26.81 -12.76 -20.09
C ALA A 319 26.02 -11.59 -19.49
N LYS A 320 26.72 -10.71 -18.77
CA LYS A 320 26.26 -9.50 -18.08
C LYS A 320 25.01 -8.86 -18.72
N CYS A 321 23.82 -9.35 -18.35
CA CYS A 321 22.55 -8.83 -18.86
C CYS A 321 22.32 -7.43 -18.30
N SER A 322 21.96 -6.51 -19.17
CA SER A 322 21.43 -5.20 -18.81
C SER A 322 20.06 -5.32 -18.11
N THR A 323 19.68 -4.32 -17.32
CA THR A 323 18.35 -4.25 -16.69
C THR A 323 17.35 -3.49 -17.56
N ASP A 324 16.11 -3.98 -17.61
CA ASP A 324 14.97 -3.32 -18.26
C ASP A 324 14.08 -2.69 -17.19
N ALA A 325 14.54 -1.57 -16.65
CA ALA A 325 14.05 -1.07 -15.39
C ALA A 325 12.82 -0.15 -15.53
N TYR A 326 11.86 -0.32 -14.62
CA TYR A 326 10.77 0.62 -14.41
C TYR A 326 10.48 0.80 -12.92
N CYS A 327 9.86 1.93 -12.56
CA CYS A 327 9.46 2.25 -11.20
C CYS A 327 7.94 2.17 -11.04
N VAL A 328 7.51 1.75 -9.85
CA VAL A 328 6.11 1.81 -9.42
C VAL A 328 6.02 2.64 -8.15
N ALA A 329 5.19 3.68 -8.16
CA ALA A 329 4.89 4.48 -6.99
C ALA A 329 3.43 4.29 -6.56
N LYS A 330 3.20 4.12 -5.26
CA LYS A 330 1.87 4.00 -4.67
C LYS A 330 1.66 5.04 -3.58
N TYR A 331 0.57 5.80 -3.71
CA TYR A 331 0.05 6.63 -2.64
C TYR A 331 -1.48 6.74 -2.70
N GLY A 332 -2.13 6.28 -1.62
CA GLY A 332 -3.57 6.08 -1.56
C GLY A 332 -4.05 5.13 -2.65
N ARG A 333 -5.12 5.54 -3.36
CA ARG A 333 -5.70 4.73 -4.45
C ARG A 333 -4.99 4.90 -5.78
N LYS A 334 -4.09 5.88 -5.92
CA LYS A 334 -3.40 6.18 -7.18
C LYS A 334 -2.06 5.46 -7.20
N TRP A 335 -1.91 4.59 -8.18
CA TRP A 335 -0.68 3.90 -8.50
C TRP A 335 -0.10 4.51 -9.77
N VAL A 336 1.20 4.46 -9.90
CA VAL A 336 1.90 5.00 -11.05
C VAL A 336 2.98 4.02 -11.45
N ARG A 337 3.09 3.74 -12.74
CA ARG A 337 4.19 3.01 -13.37
C ARG A 337 4.92 3.99 -14.29
N THR A 338 6.23 4.10 -14.14
CA THR A 338 7.05 4.82 -15.11
C THR A 338 7.24 4.00 -16.37
N ARG A 339 7.68 4.63 -17.45
CA ARG A 339 8.13 3.88 -18.62
C ARG A 339 9.27 2.92 -18.28
N THR A 340 9.40 1.86 -19.07
CA THR A 340 10.54 0.95 -19.00
C THR A 340 11.71 1.52 -19.79
N VAL A 341 12.87 1.64 -19.14
CA VAL A 341 14.13 1.96 -19.82
C VAL A 341 14.87 0.66 -20.06
N VAL A 342 14.98 0.30 -21.33
CA VAL A 342 15.53 -0.98 -21.79
C VAL A 342 17.06 -0.91 -21.85
N GLU A 343 17.71 -2.03 -21.57
CA GLU A 343 19.16 -2.25 -21.66
C GLU A 343 20.03 -1.21 -20.93
N SER A 344 19.68 -0.83 -19.68
CA SER A 344 20.42 0.20 -18.96
C SER A 344 20.55 -0.07 -17.46
N PHE A 345 21.78 -0.01 -16.95
CA PHE A 345 22.08 -0.06 -15.50
C PHE A 345 21.87 1.27 -14.78
N ASP A 346 21.77 2.37 -15.52
CA ASP A 346 21.62 3.73 -15.01
C ASP A 346 20.40 4.43 -15.67
N PRO A 347 19.19 3.87 -15.52
CA PRO A 347 18.00 4.36 -16.23
C PRO A 347 17.63 5.78 -15.78
N ARG A 348 17.16 6.61 -16.72
CA ARG A 348 16.66 7.97 -16.46
C ARG A 348 15.20 8.07 -16.87
N TRP A 349 14.31 8.20 -15.88
CA TRP A 349 12.88 8.34 -16.12
C TRP A 349 12.47 9.80 -16.24
N ASN A 350 12.92 10.67 -15.32
CA ASN A 350 12.56 12.09 -15.19
C ASN A 350 11.04 12.35 -15.23
N GLU A 351 10.25 11.49 -14.61
CA GLU A 351 8.79 11.62 -14.57
C GLU A 351 8.32 12.25 -13.26
N GLN A 352 7.30 13.11 -13.30
CA GLN A 352 6.75 13.79 -12.12
C GLN A 352 5.28 13.47 -11.91
N TYR A 353 4.92 13.22 -10.66
CA TYR A 353 3.59 12.83 -10.24
C TYR A 353 3.14 13.58 -8.99
N THR A 354 1.83 13.82 -8.89
CA THR A 354 1.22 14.54 -7.76
C THR A 354 0.08 13.73 -7.14
N TRP A 355 -0.06 13.85 -5.82
CA TRP A 355 -1.16 13.27 -5.03
C TRP A 355 -1.69 14.26 -4.01
N GLN A 356 -2.99 14.17 -3.73
CA GLN A 356 -3.59 14.88 -2.60
C GLN A 356 -3.32 14.13 -1.30
N VAL A 357 -2.81 14.84 -0.31
CA VAL A 357 -2.52 14.33 1.03
C VAL A 357 -3.62 14.77 1.99
N TYR A 358 -4.22 13.81 2.67
CA TYR A 358 -5.29 14.05 3.66
C TYR A 358 -4.79 13.88 5.10
N ASP A 359 -3.70 13.15 5.29
CA ASP A 359 -3.09 12.87 6.58
C ASP A 359 -1.55 12.79 6.40
N PRO A 360 -0.73 13.55 7.17
CA PRO A 360 0.72 13.58 7.00
C PRO A 360 1.39 12.33 7.58
N CYS A 361 0.70 11.55 8.42
CA CYS A 361 1.25 10.32 8.98
C CYS A 361 1.23 9.16 7.97
N THR A 362 0.89 9.42 6.72
CA THR A 362 0.86 8.44 5.61
C THR A 362 2.24 8.23 5.01
N VAL A 363 2.41 7.11 4.30
CA VAL A 363 3.68 6.68 3.72
C VAL A 363 3.56 6.55 2.20
N LEU A 364 4.49 7.15 1.48
CA LEU A 364 4.69 6.93 0.05
C LEU A 364 5.61 5.71 -0.14
N THR A 365 5.21 4.77 -1.00
CA THR A 365 6.04 3.61 -1.37
C THR A 365 6.42 3.69 -2.84
N VAL A 366 7.72 3.52 -3.13
CA VAL A 366 8.27 3.48 -4.50
C VAL A 366 9.10 2.20 -4.65
N GLY A 367 8.75 1.35 -5.61
CA GLY A 367 9.47 0.12 -5.96
C GLY A 367 10.12 0.21 -7.33
N VAL A 368 11.24 -0.49 -7.52
CA VAL A 368 11.94 -0.61 -8.81
C VAL A 368 11.97 -2.07 -9.21
N PHE A 369 11.69 -2.33 -10.48
CA PHE A 369 11.50 -3.65 -11.05
C PHE A 369 12.20 -3.77 -12.40
N ASP A 370 12.57 -5.00 -12.74
CA ASP A 370 13.07 -5.40 -14.05
C ASP A 370 11.92 -6.03 -14.86
N ASN A 371 11.66 -5.51 -16.05
CA ASN A 371 10.49 -5.84 -16.88
C ASN A 371 10.74 -7.11 -17.71
N CYS A 372 10.69 -8.27 -17.04
CA CYS A 372 10.90 -9.55 -17.71
C CYS A 372 9.74 -9.94 -18.63
N ARG A 373 8.53 -9.37 -18.41
CA ARG A 373 7.33 -9.62 -19.23
C ARG A 373 7.44 -9.08 -20.67
N MET A 374 8.35 -8.13 -20.91
CA MET A 374 8.56 -7.50 -22.23
C MET A 374 8.96 -8.50 -23.33
N PHE A 375 9.61 -9.61 -22.96
CA PHE A 375 10.19 -10.60 -23.88
C PHE A 375 9.38 -11.90 -23.94
N ASP A 376 8.27 -11.99 -23.23
CA ASP A 376 7.49 -13.22 -23.13
C ASP A 376 6.09 -13.04 -23.69
N ALA A 377 5.89 -13.54 -24.92
CA ALA A 377 4.58 -13.55 -25.57
C ALA A 377 3.57 -14.50 -24.86
N ALA A 378 4.05 -15.42 -24.02
CA ALA A 378 3.20 -16.35 -23.26
C ALA A 378 2.77 -15.80 -21.88
N GLY A 379 3.38 -14.71 -21.41
CA GLY A 379 2.99 -14.00 -20.18
C GLY A 379 3.30 -14.75 -18.86
N ASP A 380 4.18 -15.76 -18.88
CA ASP A 380 4.47 -16.61 -17.72
C ASP A 380 5.67 -16.07 -16.88
N ARG A 381 6.53 -15.25 -17.50
CA ARG A 381 7.61 -14.55 -16.78
C ARG A 381 7.10 -13.49 -15.82
N GLN A 382 7.55 -13.57 -14.58
CA GLN A 382 7.31 -12.57 -13.54
C GLN A 382 8.37 -11.47 -13.56
N ASP A 383 7.97 -10.25 -13.25
CA ASP A 383 8.90 -9.13 -13.14
C ASP A 383 9.81 -9.31 -11.92
N TYR A 384 11.11 -9.07 -12.12
CA TYR A 384 12.09 -9.23 -11.05
C TYR A 384 12.13 -7.99 -10.16
N ARG A 385 12.05 -8.23 -8.84
CA ARG A 385 12.06 -7.19 -7.81
C ARG A 385 13.50 -6.68 -7.65
N ILE A 386 13.77 -5.39 -7.78
CA ILE A 386 15.11 -4.83 -7.54
C ILE A 386 15.20 -4.23 -6.13
N GLY A 387 14.18 -3.48 -5.71
CA GLY A 387 14.12 -2.92 -4.37
C GLY A 387 12.95 -1.96 -4.17
N LYS A 388 12.71 -1.55 -2.92
CA LYS A 388 11.65 -0.59 -2.56
C LYS A 388 12.16 0.47 -1.57
N VAL A 389 11.57 1.65 -1.64
CA VAL A 389 11.84 2.81 -0.77
C VAL A 389 10.52 3.30 -0.19
N ARG A 390 10.53 3.64 1.10
CA ARG A 390 9.38 4.20 1.81
C ARG A 390 9.71 5.56 2.40
N ILE A 391 8.83 6.52 2.17
CA ILE A 391 8.99 7.90 2.64
C ILE A 391 7.73 8.31 3.39
N ARG A 392 7.83 8.46 4.70
CA ARG A 392 6.73 8.96 5.53
C ARG A 392 6.60 10.48 5.34
N VAL A 393 5.40 10.94 4.99
CA VAL A 393 5.15 12.36 4.65
C VAL A 393 5.40 13.29 5.83
N SER A 394 5.16 12.85 7.07
CA SER A 394 5.39 13.66 8.28
C SER A 394 6.85 13.97 8.56
N THR A 395 7.79 13.26 7.93
CA THR A 395 9.23 13.54 8.04
C THR A 395 9.68 14.67 7.11
N LEU A 396 8.83 15.10 6.18
CA LEU A 396 9.12 16.15 5.21
C LEU A 396 8.76 17.53 5.77
N GLU A 397 9.67 18.49 5.64
CA GLU A 397 9.37 19.90 5.87
C GLU A 397 8.41 20.42 4.80
N SER A 398 7.49 21.30 5.20
CA SER A 398 6.52 21.89 4.28
C SER A 398 7.23 22.75 3.23
N ASN A 399 6.81 22.60 1.97
CA ASN A 399 7.30 23.35 0.80
C ASN A 399 8.80 23.18 0.48
N ARG A 400 9.47 22.19 1.08
CA ARG A 400 10.88 21.87 0.79
C ARG A 400 10.99 20.71 -0.19
N VAL A 401 11.83 20.88 -1.22
CA VAL A 401 12.19 19.80 -2.16
C VAL A 401 13.37 19.01 -1.59
N TYR A 402 13.22 17.70 -1.54
CA TYR A 402 14.28 16.76 -1.16
C TYR A 402 14.68 15.94 -2.38
N THR A 403 15.85 16.21 -2.94
CA THR A 403 16.43 15.41 -4.03
C THR A 403 17.55 14.56 -3.47
N THR A 404 17.35 13.24 -3.38
CA THR A 404 18.30 12.34 -2.69
C THR A 404 18.35 10.97 -3.36
N TRP A 405 19.52 10.32 -3.28
CA TRP A 405 19.73 8.94 -3.70
C TRP A 405 19.36 7.98 -2.56
N TYR A 406 18.48 7.01 -2.86
CA TYR A 406 18.01 6.00 -1.94
C TYR A 406 18.54 4.62 -2.35
N PRO A 407 19.18 3.86 -1.44
CA PRO A 407 19.65 2.52 -1.76
C PRO A 407 18.47 1.57 -2.00
N LEU A 408 18.55 0.80 -3.09
CA LEU A 408 17.64 -0.29 -3.40
C LEU A 408 18.20 -1.56 -2.77
N LEU A 409 17.44 -2.11 -1.83
CA LEU A 409 17.83 -3.25 -1.03
C LEU A 409 16.88 -4.39 -1.31
N GLN A 410 17.42 -5.56 -1.60
CA GLN A 410 16.67 -6.78 -1.78
C GLN A 410 17.21 -7.88 -0.88
N LEU A 411 16.31 -8.59 -0.22
CA LEU A 411 16.63 -9.81 0.50
C LEU A 411 16.68 -10.97 -0.49
N GLN A 412 17.79 -11.71 -0.51
CA GLN A 412 17.97 -12.95 -1.24
C GLN A 412 18.39 -14.07 -0.26
N PRO A 413 18.29 -15.36 -0.64
CA PRO A 413 18.77 -16.47 0.19
C PRO A 413 20.24 -16.33 0.62
N SER A 414 21.06 -15.68 -0.21
CA SER A 414 22.48 -15.41 0.05
C SER A 414 22.76 -14.22 0.98
N GLY A 415 21.76 -13.40 1.28
CA GLY A 415 21.91 -12.19 2.10
C GLY A 415 21.11 -11.00 1.59
N VAL A 416 21.26 -9.86 2.26
CA VAL A 416 20.79 -8.59 1.70
C VAL A 416 21.80 -8.08 0.69
N MET A 417 21.34 -7.90 -0.54
CA MET A 417 22.10 -7.31 -1.62
C MET A 417 21.64 -5.88 -1.86
N LYS A 418 22.61 -4.98 -2.03
CA LYS A 418 22.36 -3.64 -2.54
C LYS A 418 22.27 -3.73 -4.06
N MET A 419 21.06 -3.61 -4.59
CA MET A 419 20.75 -3.81 -6.01
C MET A 419 20.88 -2.52 -6.84
N GLY A 420 21.38 -1.43 -6.24
CA GLY A 420 21.55 -0.12 -6.87
C GLY A 420 21.05 1.02 -5.99
N GLU A 421 20.84 2.19 -6.58
CA GLU A 421 20.24 3.34 -5.91
C GLU A 421 19.26 4.08 -6.82
N VAL A 422 18.15 4.57 -6.28
CA VAL A 422 17.15 5.38 -7.01
C VAL A 422 17.19 6.83 -6.54
N GLN A 423 17.18 7.77 -7.48
CA GLN A 423 17.12 9.20 -7.20
C GLN A 423 15.68 9.68 -7.24
N LEU A 424 15.20 10.19 -6.10
CA LEU A 424 13.85 10.72 -5.96
C LEU A 424 13.91 12.19 -5.54
N ALA A 425 13.03 12.99 -6.13
CA ALA A 425 12.74 14.36 -5.73
C ALA A 425 11.37 14.41 -5.06
N VAL A 426 11.29 14.64 -3.75
CA VAL A 426 10.02 14.64 -3.01
C VAL A 426 9.76 16.01 -2.40
N ARG A 427 8.56 16.55 -2.61
CA ARG A 427 8.09 17.79 -1.98
C ARG A 427 6.71 17.59 -1.39
N PHE A 428 6.52 18.00 -0.14
CA PHE A 428 5.20 18.10 0.46
C PHE A 428 4.77 19.56 0.55
N ALA A 429 3.85 19.96 -0.34
CA ALA A 429 3.27 21.29 -0.34
C ALA A 429 2.08 21.34 0.62
N CYS A 430 2.26 21.98 1.78
CA CYS A 430 1.20 22.09 2.79
C CYS A 430 0.40 23.36 2.52
N SER A 431 -0.88 23.21 2.15
CA SER A 431 -1.78 24.34 1.92
C SER A 431 -2.62 24.68 3.16
N ALA A 432 -2.80 23.72 4.08
CA ALA A 432 -3.57 23.93 5.30
C ALA A 432 -2.85 24.87 6.29
N PRO A 433 -3.60 25.74 6.99
CA PRO A 433 -3.03 26.60 8.02
C PRO A 433 -2.53 25.77 9.21
N PHE A 434 -1.61 26.35 9.99
CA PHE A 434 -0.96 25.64 11.10
C PHE A 434 -1.95 25.09 12.15
N PRO A 435 -3.01 25.81 12.58
CA PRO A 435 -3.98 25.31 13.56
C PRO A 435 -4.69 24.02 13.11
N ASP A 436 -5.10 23.94 11.83
CA ASP A 436 -5.77 22.76 11.29
C ASP A 436 -4.83 21.55 11.26
N THR A 437 -3.56 21.81 10.92
CA THR A 437 -2.50 20.79 10.98
C THR A 437 -2.31 20.28 12.42
N CYS A 438 -2.39 21.16 13.41
CA CYS A 438 -2.27 20.79 14.83
C CYS A 438 -3.47 19.96 15.29
N ALA A 439 -4.69 20.37 14.92
CA ALA A 439 -5.91 19.66 15.25
C ALA A 439 -5.91 18.23 14.71
N LEU A 440 -5.29 17.99 13.55
CA LEU A 440 -5.19 16.65 12.98
C LEU A 440 -4.41 15.68 13.88
N TYR A 441 -3.32 16.13 14.53
CA TYR A 441 -2.56 15.27 15.45
C TYR A 441 -3.39 14.85 16.68
N ALA A 442 -4.41 15.62 17.05
CA ALA A 442 -5.33 15.25 18.13
C ALA A 442 -6.46 14.28 17.68
N GLN A 443 -6.68 14.14 16.37
CA GLN A 443 -7.75 13.31 15.81
C GLN A 443 -7.32 11.85 15.62
N PRO A 444 -8.24 10.88 15.72
CA PRO A 444 -7.93 9.48 15.43
C PRO A 444 -7.45 9.31 13.98
N MET A 445 -6.59 8.31 13.76
CA MET A 445 -6.08 7.99 12.42
C MET A 445 -7.15 7.32 11.57
N LEU A 446 -7.85 6.32 12.13
CA LEU A 446 -8.89 5.59 11.42
C LEU A 446 -10.25 6.31 11.48
N PRO A 447 -11.16 6.01 10.54
CA PRO A 447 -12.54 6.49 10.60
C PRO A 447 -13.28 6.03 11.85
N ARG A 448 -14.32 6.78 12.24
CA ARG A 448 -15.10 6.56 13.47
C ARG A 448 -15.63 5.13 13.62
N MET A 449 -16.07 4.50 12.53
CA MET A 449 -16.63 3.15 12.54
C MET A 449 -15.66 2.07 13.06
N HIS A 450 -14.34 2.23 12.84
CA HIS A 450 -13.33 1.30 13.35
C HIS A 450 -13.25 1.28 14.88
N TYR A 451 -13.69 2.35 15.55
CA TYR A 451 -13.70 2.43 17.02
C TYR A 451 -15.06 2.06 17.62
N LEU A 452 -16.15 2.45 16.94
CA LEU A 452 -17.51 2.16 17.40
C LEU A 452 -17.88 0.68 17.22
N ARG A 453 -17.49 0.09 16.09
CA ARG A 453 -17.73 -1.32 15.76
C ARG A 453 -16.42 -1.97 15.31
N PRO A 454 -15.51 -2.26 16.26
CA PRO A 454 -14.18 -2.77 15.92
C PRO A 454 -14.27 -4.12 15.24
N ILE A 455 -13.46 -4.30 14.20
CA ILE A 455 -13.26 -5.59 13.54
C ILE A 455 -12.20 -6.35 14.34
N ALA A 456 -12.45 -7.63 14.61
CA ALA A 456 -11.46 -8.47 15.28
C ALA A 456 -10.15 -8.52 14.48
N VAL A 457 -8.99 -8.45 15.14
CA VAL A 457 -7.67 -8.35 14.50
C VAL A 457 -7.45 -9.47 13.47
N TRP A 458 -7.81 -10.72 13.82
CA TRP A 458 -7.68 -11.85 12.89
C TRP A 458 -8.59 -11.72 11.66
N LYS A 459 -9.81 -11.17 11.81
CA LYS A 459 -10.71 -10.90 10.67
C LYS A 459 -10.12 -9.82 9.77
N GLN A 460 -9.50 -8.80 10.35
CA GLN A 460 -8.85 -7.73 9.60
C GLN A 460 -7.70 -8.24 8.72
N GLU A 461 -6.92 -9.21 9.20
CA GLU A 461 -5.86 -9.86 8.40
C GLU A 461 -6.44 -10.61 7.20
N VAL A 462 -7.50 -11.39 7.39
CA VAL A 462 -8.19 -12.12 6.29
C VAL A 462 -8.79 -11.16 5.28
N LEU A 463 -9.50 -10.13 5.74
CA LEU A 463 -10.10 -9.10 4.88
C LEU A 463 -9.03 -8.34 4.08
N ARG A 464 -7.90 -8.00 4.71
CA ARG A 464 -6.77 -7.36 4.03
C ARG A 464 -6.22 -8.25 2.93
N ALA A 465 -6.02 -9.54 3.18
CA ALA A 465 -5.57 -10.48 2.15
C ALA A 465 -6.54 -10.54 0.95
N SER A 466 -7.86 -10.53 1.21
CA SER A 466 -8.87 -10.46 0.16
C SER A 466 -8.83 -9.14 -0.62
N ALA A 467 -8.67 -8.00 0.07
CA ALA A 467 -8.53 -6.69 -0.56
C ALA A 467 -7.31 -6.63 -1.50
N ILE A 468 -6.16 -7.15 -1.05
CA ILE A 468 -4.93 -7.20 -1.83
C ILE A 468 -5.12 -8.01 -3.12
N ARG A 469 -5.76 -9.18 -3.03
CA ARG A 469 -6.03 -10.02 -4.21
C ARG A 469 -6.90 -9.30 -5.23
N MET A 470 -7.96 -8.59 -4.79
CA MET A 470 -8.80 -7.81 -5.70
C MET A 470 -8.04 -6.65 -6.35
N VAL A 471 -7.13 -5.99 -5.63
CA VAL A 471 -6.27 -4.95 -6.21
C VAL A 471 -5.32 -5.55 -7.26
N ALA A 472 -4.74 -6.72 -6.97
CA ALA A 472 -3.86 -7.41 -7.91
C ALA A 472 -4.59 -7.80 -9.20
N GLU A 473 -5.75 -8.46 -9.08
CA GLU A 473 -6.60 -8.83 -10.23
C GLU A 473 -7.08 -7.61 -11.03
N TRP A 474 -7.35 -6.49 -10.36
CA TRP A 474 -7.76 -5.24 -11.02
C TRP A 474 -6.62 -4.62 -11.85
N LEU A 475 -5.41 -4.54 -11.28
CA LEU A 475 -4.26 -3.94 -11.93
C LEU A 475 -3.67 -4.84 -13.02
N GLU A 476 -3.83 -6.16 -12.92
CA GLU A 476 -3.44 -7.12 -13.95
C GLU A 476 -4.30 -7.00 -15.22
N ARG A 477 -5.57 -6.59 -15.10
CA ARG A 477 -6.46 -6.34 -16.26
C ARG A 477 -6.24 -4.99 -16.94
N SER A 478 -5.32 -4.17 -16.43
CA SER A 478 -5.03 -2.86 -17.00
C SER A 478 -4.01 -2.98 -18.13
N GLU A 479 -3.92 -1.97 -19.02
CA GLU A 479 -2.90 -1.94 -20.09
C GLU A 479 -1.96 -0.72 -19.96
N PRO A 480 -0.66 -0.84 -19.64
CA PRO A 480 0.08 -2.08 -19.32
C PRO A 480 -0.46 -2.82 -18.10
N PRO A 481 -0.39 -4.17 -18.07
CA PRO A 481 -0.73 -4.94 -16.88
C PRO A 481 0.32 -4.78 -15.80
N LEU A 482 -0.11 -4.62 -14.56
CA LEU A 482 0.77 -4.68 -13.40
C LEU A 482 0.69 -6.08 -12.79
N GLY A 483 1.79 -6.83 -12.85
CA GLY A 483 1.83 -8.21 -12.37
C GLY A 483 1.45 -8.35 -10.89
N GLN A 484 0.86 -9.49 -10.53
CA GLN A 484 0.50 -9.77 -9.14
C GLN A 484 1.73 -9.70 -8.23
N GLU A 485 2.89 -10.17 -8.68
CA GLU A 485 4.17 -10.11 -7.97
C GLU A 485 4.58 -8.69 -7.58
N VAL A 486 4.32 -7.72 -8.46
CA VAL A 486 4.60 -6.30 -8.26
C VAL A 486 3.67 -5.74 -7.18
N VAL A 487 2.38 -6.06 -7.28
CA VAL A 487 1.34 -5.63 -6.33
C VAL A 487 1.60 -6.23 -4.94
N HIS A 488 1.90 -7.53 -4.87
CA HIS A 488 2.23 -8.24 -3.64
C HIS A 488 3.47 -7.67 -2.94
N TYR A 489 4.50 -7.32 -3.72
CA TYR A 489 5.72 -6.69 -3.19
C TYR A 489 5.48 -5.27 -2.68
N MET A 490 4.70 -4.46 -3.41
CA MET A 490 4.36 -3.10 -3.01
C MET A 490 3.46 -3.06 -1.75
N LEU A 491 2.60 -4.06 -1.58
CA LEU A 491 1.64 -4.19 -0.46
C LEU A 491 2.16 -5.03 0.73
N ASP A 492 3.41 -5.49 0.70
CA ASP A 492 4.05 -6.21 1.80
C ASP A 492 3.28 -7.47 2.25
N VAL A 493 2.81 -8.31 1.32
CA VAL A 493 2.07 -9.53 1.66
C VAL A 493 2.90 -10.49 2.53
N ASP A 494 4.18 -10.63 2.21
CA ASP A 494 5.13 -11.53 2.86
C ASP A 494 5.60 -11.02 4.25
N THR A 495 5.12 -9.86 4.71
CA THR A 495 5.48 -9.36 6.05
C THR A 495 4.81 -10.10 7.20
N GLN A 496 3.76 -10.87 6.90
CA GLN A 496 3.01 -11.63 7.91
C GLN A 496 3.62 -12.99 8.25
N SER A 497 4.56 -13.48 7.45
CA SER A 497 5.31 -14.69 7.80
C SER A 497 6.25 -14.39 8.97
N TRP A 498 6.34 -15.35 9.88
CA TRP A 498 7.32 -15.32 10.95
C TRP A 498 8.74 -15.40 10.39
N SER A 499 9.68 -14.69 11.01
CA SER A 499 11.08 -14.72 10.65
C SER A 499 11.95 -14.53 11.88
N ILE A 500 12.94 -15.41 12.05
CA ILE A 500 13.93 -15.28 13.11
C ILE A 500 14.72 -13.97 13.00
N ARG A 501 15.11 -13.54 11.79
CA ARG A 501 15.80 -12.27 11.52
C ARG A 501 14.98 -11.08 11.97
N ARG A 502 13.71 -11.00 11.57
CA ARG A 502 12.80 -9.90 11.98
C ARG A 502 12.61 -9.87 13.50
N SER A 503 12.52 -11.04 14.14
CA SER A 503 12.44 -11.11 15.61
C SER A 503 13.71 -10.56 16.29
N ARG A 504 14.91 -10.90 15.80
CA ARG A 504 16.18 -10.33 16.29
C ARG A 504 16.25 -8.82 16.05
N ALA A 505 15.84 -8.35 14.88
CA ALA A 505 15.79 -6.92 14.56
C ALA A 505 14.88 -6.15 15.53
N ASN A 506 13.67 -6.68 15.80
CA ASN A 506 12.76 -6.11 16.79
C ASN A 506 13.35 -6.13 18.20
N TRP A 507 14.08 -7.19 18.58
CA TRP A 507 14.78 -7.27 19.87
C TRP A 507 15.84 -6.18 20.03
N PHE A 508 16.70 -6.00 19.02
CA PHE A 508 17.70 -4.94 19.03
C PHE A 508 17.07 -3.55 19.07
N ARG A 509 15.94 -3.34 18.39
CA ARG A 509 15.17 -2.08 18.50
C ARG A 509 14.71 -1.83 19.92
N VAL A 510 14.18 -2.85 20.62
CA VAL A 510 13.84 -2.74 22.05
C VAL A 510 15.08 -2.40 22.89
N LEU A 511 16.22 -3.06 22.67
CA LEU A 511 17.46 -2.74 23.38
C LEU A 511 17.94 -1.31 23.13
N CYS A 512 17.87 -0.80 21.88
CA CYS A 512 18.18 0.58 21.55
C CYS A 512 17.22 1.57 22.22
N VAL A 513 15.94 1.21 22.32
CA VAL A 513 14.97 1.97 23.12
C VAL A 513 15.34 1.96 24.60
N LEU A 514 15.88 0.86 25.14
CA LEU A 514 16.30 0.78 26.55
C LEU A 514 17.68 1.39 26.83
N ALA A 515 18.47 1.70 25.79
CA ALA A 515 19.83 2.23 25.92
C ALA A 515 19.89 3.52 26.76
N TRP A 516 18.89 4.41 26.62
CA TRP A 516 18.83 5.63 27.45
C TRP A 516 18.57 5.33 28.92
N ALA A 517 17.79 4.27 29.23
CA ALA A 517 17.53 3.86 30.61
C ALA A 517 18.80 3.30 31.27
N PHE A 518 19.59 2.52 30.52
CA PHE A 518 20.92 2.10 30.97
C PHE A 518 21.87 3.30 31.15
N GLY A 519 21.83 4.28 30.25
CA GLY A 519 22.58 5.54 30.39
C GLY A 519 22.18 6.33 31.64
N LEU A 520 20.89 6.44 31.92
CA LEU A 520 20.35 7.07 33.12
C LEU A 520 20.79 6.33 34.39
N ALA A 521 20.69 4.99 34.40
CA ALA A 521 21.12 4.18 35.55
C ALA A 521 22.62 4.36 35.84
N ARG A 522 23.47 4.41 34.81
CA ARG A 522 24.90 4.73 34.96
C ARG A 522 25.13 6.14 35.46
N TRP A 523 24.40 7.13 34.95
CA TRP A 523 24.50 8.52 35.42
C TRP A 523 24.09 8.66 36.90
N VAL A 524 23.05 7.95 37.34
CA VAL A 524 22.66 7.88 38.76
C VAL A 524 23.74 7.20 39.59
N ASP A 525 24.37 6.14 39.09
CA ASP A 525 25.50 5.49 39.77
C ASP A 525 26.74 6.41 39.85
N ASP A 526 27.04 7.18 38.79
CA ASP A 526 28.10 8.20 38.80
C ASP A 526 27.82 9.31 39.84
N ILE A 527 26.54 9.70 40.03
CA ILE A 527 26.12 10.63 41.09
C ILE A 527 26.32 10.01 42.47
N ARG A 528 25.88 8.75 42.65
CA ARG A 528 26.05 8.03 43.92
C ARG A 528 27.53 7.88 44.31
N ARG A 529 28.40 7.69 43.32
CA ARG A 529 29.86 7.55 43.50
C ARG A 529 30.60 8.89 43.57
N TRP A 530 29.90 10.03 43.51
CA TRP A 530 30.49 11.37 43.59
C TRP A 530 31.58 11.65 42.53
N ARG A 531 31.45 11.07 41.34
CA ARG A 531 32.47 11.19 40.29
C ARG A 531 32.71 12.64 39.85
N ASN A 532 31.64 13.44 39.80
CA ASN A 532 31.66 14.87 39.50
C ASN A 532 31.01 15.66 40.66
N PRO A 533 31.78 16.17 41.63
CA PRO A 533 31.24 16.70 42.89
C PRO A 533 30.33 17.92 42.71
N THR A 534 30.56 18.74 41.68
CA THR A 534 29.71 19.91 41.38
C THR A 534 28.31 19.50 40.93
N THR A 535 28.23 18.51 40.03
CA THR A 535 26.94 17.99 39.53
C THR A 535 26.16 17.26 40.61
N THR A 536 26.85 16.52 41.49
CA THR A 536 26.18 15.83 42.59
C THR A 536 25.61 16.82 43.61
N VAL A 537 26.36 17.85 44.00
CA VAL A 537 25.85 18.91 44.90
C VAL A 537 24.62 19.58 44.29
N LEU A 538 24.65 19.93 43.01
CA LEU A 538 23.50 20.53 42.32
C LEU A 538 22.27 19.59 42.33
N VAL A 539 22.45 18.30 42.07
CA VAL A 539 21.37 17.31 42.09
C VAL A 539 20.80 17.14 43.51
N HIS A 540 21.63 17.16 44.55
CA HIS A 540 21.16 17.08 45.95
C HIS A 540 20.37 18.34 46.33
N VAL A 541 20.81 19.53 45.93
CA VAL A 541 20.07 20.78 46.14
C VAL A 541 18.73 20.72 45.41
N LEU A 542 18.71 20.29 44.15
CA LEU A 542 17.46 20.13 43.39
C LEU A 542 16.52 19.11 44.05
N TYR A 543 17.04 17.96 44.46
CA TYR A 543 16.26 16.92 45.16
C TYR A 543 15.61 17.48 46.43
N LEU A 544 16.37 18.21 47.23
CA LEU A 544 15.92 18.81 48.47
C LEU A 544 14.85 19.88 48.23
N VAL A 545 14.98 20.71 47.18
CA VAL A 545 13.92 21.66 46.77
C VAL A 545 12.65 20.92 46.33
N LEU A 546 12.78 19.84 45.55
CA LEU A 546 11.63 19.06 45.06
C LEU A 546 10.91 18.29 46.17
N VAL A 547 11.63 17.83 47.19
CA VAL A 547 11.03 17.18 48.37
C VAL A 547 10.27 18.19 49.23
N TRP A 548 10.80 19.41 49.40
CA TRP A 548 10.10 20.47 50.14
C TRP A 548 8.91 21.06 49.38
N TYR A 549 8.98 21.09 48.05
CA TYR A 549 7.93 21.62 47.18
C TYR A 549 7.54 20.57 46.13
N PRO A 550 6.76 19.53 46.51
CA PRO A 550 6.33 18.49 45.57
C PRO A 550 5.50 19.04 44.40
N GLU A 551 4.92 20.24 44.57
CA GLU A 551 4.20 20.98 43.52
C GLU A 551 5.09 21.31 42.32
N LEU A 552 6.40 21.48 42.53
CA LEU A 552 7.36 21.82 41.47
C LEU A 552 7.87 20.61 40.68
N VAL A 553 7.56 19.37 41.09
CA VAL A 553 8.07 18.15 40.44
C VAL A 553 7.62 18.05 38.98
N VAL A 554 6.32 18.21 38.71
CA VAL A 554 5.78 18.10 37.34
C VAL A 554 6.20 19.31 36.47
N PRO A 555 6.10 20.57 36.96
CA PRO A 555 6.64 21.74 36.23
C PRO A 555 8.12 21.59 35.86
N THR A 556 8.98 21.24 36.82
CA THR A 556 10.42 21.11 36.55
C THR A 556 10.71 19.98 35.55
N ALA A 557 10.07 18.82 35.68
CA ALA A 557 10.21 17.73 34.72
C ALA A 557 9.79 18.14 33.30
N SER A 558 8.65 18.83 33.15
CA SER A 558 8.16 19.30 31.85
C SER A 558 9.05 20.40 31.22
N LEU A 559 9.65 21.27 32.03
CA LEU A 559 10.67 22.23 31.58
C LEU A 559 11.94 21.51 31.11
N TYR A 560 12.44 20.54 31.86
CA TYR A 560 13.62 19.75 31.43
C TYR A 560 13.37 19.05 30.10
N LEU A 561 12.20 18.42 29.91
CA LEU A 561 11.84 17.81 28.63
C LEU A 561 11.81 18.82 27.48
N SER A 562 11.29 20.03 27.74
CA SER A 562 11.24 21.11 26.75
C SER A 562 12.64 21.60 26.38
N LEU A 563 13.52 21.80 27.37
CA LEU A 563 14.91 22.21 27.16
C LEU A 563 15.71 21.15 26.40
N ILE A 564 15.54 19.88 26.78
CA ILE A 564 16.15 18.74 26.06
C ILE A 564 15.64 18.71 24.61
N GLY A 565 14.34 18.88 24.39
CA GLY A 565 13.75 18.99 23.05
C GLY A 565 14.37 20.12 22.24
N ILE A 566 14.46 21.33 22.79
CA ILE A 566 15.08 22.49 22.13
C ILE A 566 16.55 22.20 21.80
N TRP A 567 17.29 21.59 22.73
CA TRP A 567 18.69 21.20 22.51
C TRP A 567 18.84 20.20 21.36
N TYR A 568 18.01 19.16 21.32
CA TYR A 568 18.02 18.16 20.24
C TYR A 568 17.63 18.75 18.88
N CYS A 569 16.93 19.90 18.83
CA CYS A 569 16.64 20.59 17.57
C CYS A 569 17.91 20.93 16.78
N ARG A 570 19.03 21.17 17.48
CA ARG A 570 20.33 21.47 16.86
C ARG A 570 20.93 20.28 16.13
N PHE A 571 20.57 19.06 16.54
CA PHE A 571 21.03 17.79 15.97
C PHE A 571 19.96 17.11 15.10
N ARG A 572 18.94 17.87 14.65
CA ARG A 572 17.83 17.31 13.89
C ARG A 572 18.27 16.67 12.56
N PRO A 573 17.69 15.51 12.18
CA PRO A 573 17.94 14.90 10.88
C PRO A 573 17.45 15.83 9.76
N ARG A 574 18.31 16.09 8.77
CA ARG A 574 18.01 17.04 7.67
C ARG A 574 17.52 16.38 6.38
N VAL A 575 17.63 15.06 6.28
CA VAL A 575 17.29 14.29 5.08
C VAL A 575 16.30 13.18 5.48
N PRO A 576 15.20 12.99 4.74
CA PRO A 576 14.30 11.87 4.95
C PRO A 576 15.08 10.57 4.72
N ALA A 577 15.23 9.77 5.78
CA ALA A 577 16.03 8.55 5.68
C ALA A 577 15.28 7.48 4.88
N GLY A 578 16.04 6.75 4.06
CA GLY A 578 15.57 5.58 3.34
C GLY A 578 15.48 4.32 4.21
N MET A 579 15.48 3.16 3.55
CA MET A 579 15.49 1.85 4.20
C MET A 579 16.84 1.59 4.88
N ASP A 580 16.81 1.14 6.15
CA ASP A 580 18.02 0.98 6.96
C ASP A 580 18.42 -0.51 7.07
N MET A 581 19.56 -0.88 6.46
CA MET A 581 20.09 -2.27 6.49
C MET A 581 20.42 -2.75 7.91
N GLY A 582 21.11 -1.90 8.69
CA GLY A 582 21.54 -2.24 10.05
C GLY A 582 20.37 -2.41 11.02
N LEU A 583 19.32 -1.59 10.88
CA LEU A 583 18.09 -1.70 11.68
C LEU A 583 17.37 -3.02 11.40
N SER A 584 17.39 -3.47 10.14
CA SER A 584 16.77 -4.72 9.70
C SER A 584 17.60 -5.97 10.04
N GLN A 585 18.78 -5.80 10.67
CA GLN A 585 19.76 -6.86 10.94
C GLN A 585 20.10 -7.67 9.68
N ALA A 586 20.10 -7.02 8.53
CA ALA A 586 20.32 -7.64 7.22
C ALA A 586 21.70 -8.29 7.04
N ASN A 587 22.72 -7.75 7.71
CA ASN A 587 24.12 -8.06 7.45
C ASN A 587 24.72 -9.13 8.37
N MET A 588 23.99 -9.56 9.41
CA MET A 588 24.50 -10.43 10.48
C MET A 588 23.84 -11.83 10.50
N VAL A 589 23.26 -12.25 9.37
CA VAL A 589 22.35 -13.41 9.31
C VAL A 589 23.03 -14.56 8.58
N ALA A 590 22.96 -15.76 9.18
CA ALA A 590 23.43 -16.99 8.53
C ALA A 590 22.48 -17.39 7.39
N ALA A 591 22.99 -17.97 6.32
CA ALA A 591 22.19 -18.37 5.14
C ALA A 591 20.97 -19.25 5.52
N ASP A 592 21.12 -20.12 6.52
CA ASP A 592 20.06 -20.99 7.03
C ASP A 592 18.83 -20.24 7.58
N ASP A 593 19.03 -19.02 8.13
CA ASP A 593 17.98 -18.16 8.70
C ASP A 593 17.21 -17.41 7.57
N LEU A 594 17.83 -17.17 6.41
CA LEU A 594 17.20 -16.53 5.24
C LEU A 594 16.35 -17.53 4.46
N ASP A 595 16.82 -18.77 4.41
CA ASP A 595 16.19 -19.91 3.76
C ASP A 595 14.85 -20.35 4.36
N GLU A 596 14.47 -19.77 5.51
CA GLU A 596 13.16 -19.89 6.15
C GLU A 596 12.15 -18.86 5.62
N GLU A 597 12.58 -17.64 5.30
CA GLU A 597 11.68 -16.57 4.81
C GLU A 597 11.13 -16.84 3.41
N PHE A 598 11.82 -17.68 2.63
CA PHE A 598 11.50 -18.00 1.24
C PHE A 598 10.87 -19.38 1.03
N ASP A 599 10.60 -20.15 2.10
CA ASP A 599 9.98 -21.48 1.99
C ASP A 599 8.46 -21.34 1.74
N PRO A 600 7.93 -21.78 0.59
CA PRO A 600 6.49 -21.71 0.30
C PRO A 600 5.69 -22.62 1.25
N VAL A 601 4.40 -22.34 1.43
CA VAL A 601 3.48 -23.23 2.16
C VAL A 601 2.57 -23.93 1.14
N PRO A 602 2.59 -25.27 1.01
CA PRO A 602 3.35 -26.26 1.79
C PRO A 602 4.87 -26.29 1.47
N SER A 603 5.69 -26.54 2.51
CA SER A 603 7.16 -26.55 2.42
C SER A 603 7.66 -27.55 1.39
N ALA A 604 8.59 -27.12 0.54
CA ALA A 604 9.25 -27.99 -0.45
C ALA A 604 10.36 -28.87 0.17
N LYS A 605 10.68 -28.68 1.45
CA LYS A 605 11.82 -29.30 2.15
C LYS A 605 11.47 -30.67 2.78
N PRO A 606 12.47 -31.56 2.97
CA PRO A 606 12.27 -32.90 3.53
C PRO A 606 11.70 -32.90 4.95
N ALA A 607 10.88 -33.90 5.26
CA ALA A 607 10.04 -33.98 6.46
C ALA A 607 10.79 -33.90 7.81
N GLU A 608 12.07 -34.26 7.84
CA GLU A 608 12.90 -34.23 9.06
C GLU A 608 13.27 -32.80 9.48
N VAL A 609 13.62 -31.95 8.50
CA VAL A 609 13.89 -30.52 8.70
C VAL A 609 12.59 -29.80 9.11
N VAL A 610 11.46 -30.20 8.53
CA VAL A 610 10.14 -29.67 8.86
C VAL A 610 9.73 -30.00 10.30
N ARG A 611 9.98 -31.23 10.79
CA ARG A 611 9.69 -31.63 12.18
C ARG A 611 10.55 -30.87 13.20
N ALA A 612 11.86 -30.75 12.94
CA ALA A 612 12.78 -30.02 13.82
C ALA A 612 12.50 -28.51 13.90
N ARG A 613 11.91 -27.94 12.83
CA ARG A 613 11.42 -26.56 12.78
C ARG A 613 10.07 -26.43 13.48
N TYR A 614 9.14 -27.35 13.21
CA TYR A 614 7.80 -27.38 13.79
C TYR A 614 7.82 -27.40 15.32
N ASP A 615 8.71 -28.19 15.94
CA ASP A 615 8.81 -28.27 17.41
C ASP A 615 9.39 -27.01 18.06
N ARG A 616 10.23 -26.25 17.34
CA ARG A 616 10.72 -24.92 17.77
C ARG A 616 9.68 -23.81 17.59
N LEU A 617 8.76 -24.00 16.65
CA LEU A 617 7.78 -22.99 16.21
C LEU A 617 6.44 -23.09 16.98
N ARG A 618 6.19 -24.18 17.71
CA ARG A 618 4.88 -24.55 18.24
C ARG A 618 4.45 -23.76 19.48
N ARG A 619 4.12 -22.47 19.29
CA ARG A 619 2.79 -21.87 19.57
C ARG A 619 2.78 -20.35 19.69
N MET A 620 3.92 -19.67 19.75
CA MET A 620 3.93 -18.23 20.12
C MET A 620 4.89 -17.35 19.32
N ALA A 621 5.65 -17.86 18.34
CA ALA A 621 6.77 -17.12 17.77
C ALA A 621 6.35 -15.92 16.89
N ALA A 622 5.35 -16.09 16.01
CA ALA A 622 4.79 -15.00 15.21
C ALA A 622 4.13 -13.92 16.08
N GLN A 623 3.34 -14.35 17.07
CA GLN A 623 2.68 -13.43 17.98
C GLN A 623 3.68 -12.70 18.90
N ALA A 624 4.71 -13.39 19.40
CA ALA A 624 5.80 -12.78 20.15
C ALA A 624 6.61 -11.80 19.30
N GLN A 625 6.89 -12.11 18.03
CA GLN A 625 7.55 -11.19 17.09
C GLN A 625 6.71 -9.92 16.86
N ARG A 626 5.38 -10.06 16.70
CA ARG A 626 4.46 -8.92 16.57
C ARG A 626 4.44 -8.09 17.86
N VAL A 627 4.28 -8.71 19.02
CA VAL A 627 4.29 -8.03 20.33
C VAL A 627 5.63 -7.32 20.58
N LEU A 628 6.76 -7.95 20.27
CA LEU A 628 8.07 -7.34 20.40
C LEU A 628 8.25 -6.15 19.45
N GLY A 629 7.75 -6.28 18.22
CA GLY A 629 7.67 -5.18 17.26
C GLY A 629 6.80 -4.03 17.75
N ASP A 630 5.67 -4.32 18.40
CA ASP A 630 4.77 -3.33 18.98
C ASP A 630 5.42 -2.59 20.16
N VAL A 631 6.10 -3.31 21.06
CA VAL A 631 6.87 -2.71 22.16
C VAL A 631 7.99 -1.82 21.62
N ALA A 632 8.74 -2.29 20.62
CA ALA A 632 9.75 -1.48 19.95
C ALA A 632 9.14 -0.21 19.32
N ALA A 633 8.03 -0.35 18.59
CA ALA A 633 7.36 0.78 17.96
C ALA A 633 6.83 1.79 18.99
N GLN A 634 6.27 1.33 20.11
CA GLN A 634 5.85 2.21 21.20
C GLN A 634 7.04 2.96 21.81
N GLY A 635 8.14 2.27 22.09
CA GLY A 635 9.37 2.88 22.58
C GLY A 635 9.96 3.93 21.64
N GLU A 636 9.99 3.64 20.35
CA GLU A 636 10.45 4.57 19.32
C GLU A 636 9.55 5.78 19.17
N ARG A 637 8.23 5.63 19.35
CA ARG A 637 7.29 6.76 19.38
C ARG A 637 7.57 7.68 20.58
N VAL A 638 7.92 7.12 21.74
CA VAL A 638 8.36 7.93 22.90
C VAL A 638 9.64 8.70 22.54
N GLN A 639 10.62 8.07 21.89
CA GLN A 639 11.82 8.75 21.42
C GLN A 639 11.53 9.78 20.31
N ALA A 640 10.52 9.53 19.47
CA ALA A 640 10.09 10.43 18.40
C ALA A 640 9.57 11.77 18.93
N LEU A 641 9.09 11.82 20.18
CA LEU A 641 8.65 13.06 20.82
C LEU A 641 9.76 14.11 20.86
N VAL A 642 11.00 13.71 21.12
CA VAL A 642 12.14 14.60 21.40
C VAL A 642 13.16 14.60 20.25
N SER A 643 13.15 13.60 19.36
CA SER A 643 14.16 13.42 18.31
C SER A 643 13.95 14.24 17.03
N TRP A 644 12.93 15.10 16.96
CA TRP A 644 12.63 15.96 15.80
C TRP A 644 12.45 15.22 14.46
N ARG A 645 12.12 13.93 14.49
CA ARG A 645 11.84 13.13 13.28
C ARG A 645 10.60 13.61 12.55
N ASP A 646 9.58 14.00 13.30
CA ASP A 646 8.44 14.75 12.81
C ASP A 646 8.56 16.19 13.37
N PRO A 647 8.99 17.16 12.56
CA PRO A 647 9.23 18.52 13.04
C PRO A 647 7.94 19.23 13.47
N ARG A 648 6.75 18.75 13.08
CA ARG A 648 5.47 19.35 13.47
C ARG A 648 5.03 18.79 14.81
N ALA A 649 5.06 17.47 14.95
CA ALA A 649 4.70 16.80 16.19
C ALA A 649 5.65 17.21 17.34
N THR A 650 6.97 17.17 17.15
CA THR A 650 7.93 17.56 18.20
C THR A 650 7.75 19.03 18.62
N ARG A 651 7.50 19.95 17.68
CA ARG A 651 7.17 21.35 18.02
C ARG A 651 5.92 21.45 18.89
N LEU A 652 4.84 20.75 18.51
CA LEU A 652 3.60 20.73 19.29
C LEU A 652 3.81 20.16 20.69
N PHE A 653 4.59 19.09 20.79
CA PHE A 653 4.92 18.47 22.07
C PHE A 653 5.71 19.43 22.98
N ILE A 654 6.75 20.09 22.47
CA ILE A 654 7.54 21.05 23.26
C ILE A 654 6.68 22.23 23.72
N VAL A 655 5.85 22.79 22.83
CA VAL A 655 4.92 23.87 23.21
C VAL A 655 3.92 23.40 24.27
N ALA A 656 3.36 22.19 24.12
CA ALA A 656 2.46 21.62 25.11
C ALA A 656 3.17 21.40 26.46
N CYS A 657 4.41 20.91 26.48
CA CYS A 657 5.20 20.77 27.70
C CYS A 657 5.47 22.12 28.38
N LEU A 658 5.79 23.17 27.61
CA LEU A 658 5.96 24.53 28.14
C LEU A 658 4.66 25.10 28.71
N LEU A 659 3.53 24.89 28.04
CA LEU A 659 2.22 25.32 28.52
C LEU A 659 1.82 24.57 29.80
N VAL A 660 2.05 23.25 29.86
CA VAL A 660 1.82 22.45 31.07
C VAL A 660 2.71 22.93 32.21
N ALA A 661 3.99 23.22 31.95
CA ALA A 661 4.89 23.79 32.94
C ALA A 661 4.35 25.12 33.51
N LEU A 662 3.92 26.02 32.62
CA LEU A 662 3.40 27.34 33.00
C LEU A 662 2.10 27.22 33.80
N VAL A 663 1.15 26.41 33.33
CA VAL A 663 -0.15 26.22 34.00
C VAL A 663 0.04 25.58 35.38
N LEU A 664 0.86 24.54 35.50
CA LEU A 664 1.11 23.87 36.78
C LEU A 664 1.97 24.72 37.73
N TYR A 665 2.71 25.69 37.22
CA TYR A 665 3.42 26.66 38.04
C TYR A 665 2.48 27.73 38.64
N VAL A 666 1.45 28.15 37.89
CA VAL A 666 0.50 29.19 38.30
C VAL A 666 -0.70 28.64 39.08
N VAL A 667 -1.19 27.45 38.70
CA VAL A 667 -2.41 26.86 39.26
C VAL A 667 -2.06 25.90 40.40
N PRO A 668 -2.67 26.04 41.59
CA PRO A 668 -2.46 25.10 42.68
C PRO A 668 -2.81 23.66 42.27
N HIS A 669 -1.93 22.71 42.58
CA HIS A 669 -2.09 21.28 42.21
C HIS A 669 -3.43 20.69 42.68
N LYS A 670 -3.98 21.17 43.81
CA LYS A 670 -5.29 20.77 44.34
C LYS A 670 -6.42 21.08 43.35
N MET A 671 -6.40 22.26 42.73
CA MET A 671 -7.40 22.66 41.73
C MET A 671 -7.30 21.80 40.47
N VAL A 672 -6.08 21.45 40.06
CA VAL A 672 -5.84 20.55 38.93
C VAL A 672 -6.36 19.14 39.24
N ALA A 673 -6.11 18.62 40.45
CA ALA A 673 -6.62 17.33 40.89
C ALA A 673 -8.15 17.29 40.91
N VAL A 674 -8.81 18.35 41.40
CA VAL A 674 -10.26 18.49 41.37
C VAL A 674 -10.79 18.51 39.93
N GLY A 675 -10.18 19.31 39.05
CA GLY A 675 -10.57 19.38 37.64
C GLY A 675 -10.41 18.04 36.91
N LEU A 676 -9.29 17.35 37.11
CA LEU A 676 -9.05 16.01 36.56
C LEU A 676 -10.02 14.97 37.13
N GLY A 677 -10.34 15.06 38.42
CA GLY A 677 -11.32 14.20 39.09
C GLY A 677 -12.72 14.33 38.47
N PHE A 678 -13.21 15.56 38.30
CA PHE A 678 -14.49 15.80 37.63
C PHE A 678 -14.48 15.37 36.16
N TYR A 679 -13.38 15.60 35.45
CA TYR A 679 -13.25 15.15 34.05
C TYR A 679 -13.25 13.62 33.94
N PHE A 680 -12.60 12.90 34.86
CA PHE A 680 -12.57 11.43 34.88
C PHE A 680 -13.94 10.84 35.26
N LEU A 681 -14.59 11.42 36.27
CA LEU A 681 -15.91 11.00 36.77
C LEU A 681 -17.07 11.55 35.93
N ARG A 682 -16.80 12.27 34.82
CA ARG A 682 -17.86 12.83 33.97
C ARG A 682 -18.84 11.77 33.52
N HIS A 683 -20.13 12.15 33.47
CA HIS A 683 -21.22 11.27 33.08
C HIS A 683 -20.97 10.66 31.68
N PRO A 684 -21.33 9.39 31.42
CA PRO A 684 -21.12 8.72 30.13
C PRO A 684 -21.63 9.49 28.92
N MET A 685 -22.69 10.29 29.06
CA MET A 685 -23.21 11.19 28.01
C MET A 685 -22.16 12.20 27.51
N PHE A 686 -21.25 12.64 28.37
CA PHE A 686 -20.16 13.56 28.03
C PHE A 686 -18.85 12.83 27.71
N ARG A 687 -18.87 11.50 27.60
CA ARG A 687 -17.71 10.70 27.19
C ARG A 687 -17.81 10.45 25.69
N ASP A 688 -16.90 11.04 24.94
CA ASP A 688 -16.73 10.66 23.55
C ASP A 688 -16.23 9.21 23.47
N PRO A 689 -16.83 8.36 22.62
CA PRO A 689 -16.37 6.98 22.40
C PRO A 689 -15.05 6.93 21.60
N MET A 690 -14.54 8.08 21.17
CA MET A 690 -13.29 8.20 20.44
C MET A 690 -12.09 8.16 21.40
N PRO A 691 -10.93 7.65 20.95
CA PRO A 691 -9.70 7.70 21.73
C PRO A 691 -9.31 9.14 22.08
N PRO A 692 -8.73 9.38 23.27
CA PRO A 692 -8.36 10.71 23.72
C PRO A 692 -7.26 11.32 22.84
N ALA A 693 -7.24 12.66 22.76
CA ALA A 693 -6.32 13.42 21.91
C ALA A 693 -4.84 13.09 22.15
N SER A 694 -4.43 12.86 23.41
CA SER A 694 -3.05 12.48 23.76
C SER A 694 -2.66 11.11 23.20
N LEU A 695 -3.58 10.14 23.21
CA LEU A 695 -3.36 8.82 22.63
C LEU A 695 -3.30 8.89 21.11
N ASN A 696 -4.13 9.74 20.49
CA ASN A 696 -4.11 9.96 19.04
C ASN A 696 -2.79 10.59 18.60
N PHE A 697 -2.34 11.63 19.31
CA PHE A 697 -1.05 12.26 19.09
C PHE A 697 0.08 11.23 19.16
N PHE A 698 0.10 10.39 20.19
CA PHE A 698 1.11 9.35 20.36
C PHE A 698 1.09 8.30 19.24
N ARG A 699 -0.10 7.83 18.83
CA ARG A 699 -0.24 6.83 17.76
C ARG A 699 0.21 7.35 16.39
N ARG A 700 0.15 8.66 16.17
CA ARG A 700 0.56 9.35 14.94
C ARG A 700 2.07 9.57 14.82
N LEU A 701 2.83 9.38 15.90
CA LEU A 701 4.28 9.55 15.88
C LEU A 701 4.97 8.47 15.06
N PRO A 702 6.09 8.81 14.40
CA PRO A 702 6.79 7.90 13.53
C PRO A 702 7.51 6.78 14.31
N SER A 703 7.26 5.52 13.92
CA SER A 703 8.09 4.36 14.27
C SER A 703 9.12 4.06 13.17
N LEU A 704 10.20 3.36 13.51
CA LEU A 704 11.24 2.91 12.57
C LEU A 704 10.84 1.69 11.75
N THR A 705 9.67 1.10 12.01
CA THR A 705 9.10 -0.03 11.25
C THR A 705 9.11 0.21 9.74
N ASP A 706 8.85 1.43 9.30
CA ASP A 706 8.74 1.77 7.89
C ASP A 706 10.09 1.72 7.15
N ARG A 707 11.20 1.66 7.90
CA ARG A 707 12.57 1.54 7.39
C ARG A 707 13.09 0.10 7.41
N MET A 708 12.25 -0.85 7.83
CA MET A 708 12.59 -2.27 7.86
C MET A 708 12.28 -2.93 6.51
N LEU A 709 13.13 -3.87 6.12
CA LEU A 709 13.06 -4.63 4.87
C LEU A 709 11.95 -5.68 4.82
#